data_AF-A0A7D9JVK6-F1
#
_entry.id   AF-A0A7D9JVK6-F1
#
_cell.length_a   1.000
_cell.length_b   1.000
_cell.length_c   1.000
_cell.angle_alpha   90.00
_cell.angle_beta   90.00
_cell.angle_gamma   90.00
#
_symmetry.space_group_name_H-M   'P 1'
#
loop_
_entity.id
_entity.type
_entity.pdbx_description
1 polymer ?
#
loop_
_entity_poly.entity_id
_entity_poly.type
_entity_poly.pdbx_seq_one_letter_code
_entity_poly.pdbx_strand_id
1 'polypeptide(L)'
;LIADLLFEKLGGLPLALEQSCAYIKYLRCTLSDYLESYNKQSLQLLKNKKASSPCSTSEDRLAVHTTWLLNFEHIRKNKNGMVAIRFLNATAFMNPNEIQKELINVGEPHVDDKAYCDHVSSSLGSLEVLRLLTDFSLFKETRDSSLTVHRLVQEVIRENLEPEEKVESIVDAARLLGFAFLNCPSPDELVESVVCSEDNDRFSLHSTDPSRFYKWRKICLHAYEINKNLEKFLNIFCDAEQKTVFLPEVARIVYECALHLNVNNYTSEAKTVAEFAYRILDWGDAKISEEGLKALFPHIFPLTESFRRLIQYSCKAPLDTSNPGTSKTSVNDSRKSEIEKMRLKGNNLFKESNFQEAIEIYSSCIDISQGTDSFDPRLLSNRASAYLRLKQFNNALKDAEEYITYFSECWRGYAKKALALQGLNEKWNAVCASALAFYHNRNVFEHFPPFQTSFPNVKQSIHVCDNMSSLISSLAQLAHGIVSDIPSKIIVLEPGKYYLSTECFDGLRTDEDQFLEEKCLWTGGVCLVGVGHSSSEPAVTLSFGSNFGLLVSRNFYAVNLSFIFNFGNWLCARESMVMLFNCSFTSNINELAFVSQGSLSVKKCQFINCKSTALCAAGSAEVEDSVFSGNMSVGLKVVEPGNLVLKNSKLHGNQWGLEVKSATCDVTGCQIYDNKKIGVAVENGKIQLTRNEIFHNDRHGIFLCKNSSAVIKENDIFENGWQGIEKTSDAWCRISRNKIYQNKCGGIHVVPITKAPGHQQSIVEFNEIFGNQGPGIDEANSNNDEIGSVIPSLDALFASEENFIKAKCNDNKLKNNVEIESGPPLQDVSEICFFCHKQGQLKKCTRCFTAKYCNRECQRSDWKRHKNNCARLLKKYSVLVKVLPLSSCLIGDKKVLKGVEIKAPFSWLEPSGPQYAEAPKPGKLFIVKIQAADSWRRSNEGGTRLAIEDRSLTINGDLDVHEHSGRIYHIVRECGSNCNSYGWKKIFFGALLAKNKMVRVFVSNFPGYQRW
;
A
#
# COMPACT_ATOMS: atom_id res chain seq x y z
N LEU A 1 30.11 -42.84 -17.35
CA LEU A 1 31.54 -42.53 -17.58
C LEU A 1 31.74 -41.10 -18.10
N ILE A 2 31.46 -40.77 -19.37
CA ILE A 2 31.70 -39.39 -19.89
C ILE A 2 30.78 -38.35 -19.23
N ALA A 3 29.51 -38.71 -18.97
CA ALA A 3 28.58 -37.84 -18.25
C ALA A 3 29.04 -37.56 -16.80
N ASP A 4 29.56 -38.58 -16.10
CA ASP A 4 30.07 -38.44 -14.74
C ASP A 4 31.32 -37.55 -14.71
N LEU A 5 32.22 -37.71 -15.69
CA LEU A 5 33.41 -36.88 -15.81
C LEU A 5 33.07 -35.41 -16.13
N LEU A 6 32.06 -35.17 -16.95
CA LEU A 6 31.55 -33.83 -17.22
C LEU A 6 30.91 -33.22 -15.96
N PHE A 7 30.14 -34.02 -15.20
CA PHE A 7 29.54 -33.59 -13.94
C PHE A 7 30.60 -33.18 -12.90
N GLU A 8 31.66 -33.98 -12.75
CA GLU A 8 32.80 -33.64 -11.89
C GLU A 8 33.52 -32.36 -12.35
N LYS A 9 33.75 -32.20 -13.66
CA LYS A 9 34.42 -31.01 -14.22
C LYS A 9 33.61 -29.72 -14.10
N LEU A 10 32.29 -29.82 -14.01
CA LEU A 10 31.37 -28.70 -13.81
C LEU A 10 31.03 -28.47 -12.33
N GLY A 11 31.61 -29.25 -11.40
CA GLY A 11 31.39 -29.13 -9.96
C GLY A 11 29.96 -29.45 -9.51
N GLY A 12 29.18 -30.14 -10.34
CA GLY A 12 27.75 -30.40 -10.08
C GLY A 12 26.87 -29.14 -10.03
N LEU A 13 27.35 -28.01 -10.56
CA LEU A 13 26.62 -26.74 -10.50
C LEU A 13 25.40 -26.75 -11.45
N PRO A 14 24.18 -26.50 -10.94
CA PRO A 14 22.97 -26.52 -11.76
C PRO A 14 23.04 -25.60 -12.99
N LEU A 15 23.62 -24.40 -12.84
CA LEU A 15 23.75 -23.44 -13.94
C LEU A 15 24.73 -23.91 -15.03
N ALA A 16 25.90 -24.41 -14.63
CA ALA A 16 26.92 -24.87 -15.59
C ALA A 16 26.44 -26.11 -16.35
N LEU A 17 25.77 -27.02 -15.64
CA LEU A 17 25.11 -28.19 -16.23
C LEU A 17 24.03 -27.76 -17.24
N GLU A 18 23.13 -26.86 -16.86
CA GLU A 18 22.07 -26.38 -17.74
C GLU A 18 22.61 -25.71 -19.00
N GLN A 19 23.62 -24.84 -18.88
CA GLN A 19 24.28 -24.19 -20.02
C GLN A 19 24.98 -25.21 -20.93
N SER A 20 25.63 -26.22 -20.36
CA SER A 20 26.27 -27.29 -21.14
C SER A 20 25.25 -28.14 -21.88
N CYS A 21 24.14 -28.50 -21.23
CA CYS A 21 23.05 -29.25 -21.85
C CYS A 21 22.37 -28.45 -22.96
N ALA A 22 22.16 -27.15 -22.76
CA ALA A 22 21.58 -26.26 -23.77
C ALA A 22 22.48 -26.18 -25.01
N TYR A 23 23.78 -26.01 -24.82
CA TYR A 23 24.77 -26.00 -25.90
C TYR A 23 24.78 -27.31 -26.70
N ILE A 24 24.85 -28.44 -25.99
CA ILE A 24 24.84 -29.79 -26.59
C ILE A 24 23.57 -30.01 -27.40
N LYS A 25 22.41 -29.64 -26.83
CA LYS A 25 21.10 -29.77 -27.48
C LYS A 25 20.98 -28.89 -28.72
N TYR A 26 21.45 -27.65 -28.65
CA TYR A 26 21.37 -26.68 -29.75
C TYR A 26 22.26 -27.07 -30.92
N LEU A 27 23.53 -27.41 -30.66
CA LEU A 27 24.49 -27.78 -31.71
C LEU A 27 24.39 -29.25 -32.13
N ARG A 28 23.60 -30.07 -31.41
CA ARG A 28 23.48 -31.52 -31.60
C ARG A 28 24.84 -32.24 -31.58
N CYS A 29 25.78 -31.80 -30.74
CA CYS A 29 27.08 -32.44 -30.56
C CYS A 29 27.03 -33.55 -29.50
N THR A 30 28.06 -34.38 -29.40
CA THR A 30 28.13 -35.42 -28.36
C THR A 30 28.69 -34.87 -27.04
N LEU A 31 28.45 -35.57 -25.93
CA LEU A 31 29.05 -35.23 -24.62
C LEU A 31 30.59 -35.20 -24.67
N SER A 32 31.20 -36.04 -25.52
CA SER A 32 32.65 -36.10 -25.71
C SER A 32 33.18 -34.84 -26.39
N ASP A 33 32.51 -34.40 -27.46
CA ASP A 33 32.91 -33.21 -28.23
C ASP A 33 32.82 -31.93 -27.38
N TYR A 34 31.80 -31.84 -26.54
CA TYR A 34 31.64 -30.73 -25.60
C TYR A 34 32.75 -30.73 -24.55
N LEU A 35 33.05 -31.88 -23.95
CA LEU A 35 34.08 -32.02 -22.93
C LEU A 35 35.47 -31.64 -23.46
N GLU A 36 35.79 -32.00 -24.71
CA GLU A 36 37.04 -31.58 -25.36
C GLU A 36 37.10 -30.06 -25.54
N SER A 37 36.01 -29.46 -26.04
CA SER A 37 35.90 -28.01 -26.21
C SER A 37 36.03 -27.25 -24.89
N TYR A 38 35.40 -27.77 -23.82
CA TYR A 38 35.49 -27.25 -22.46
C TYR A 38 36.91 -27.30 -21.89
N ASN A 39 37.61 -28.43 -22.05
CA ASN A 39 38.99 -28.56 -21.59
C ASN A 39 39.93 -27.60 -22.34
N LYS A 40 39.71 -27.40 -23.64
CA LYS A 40 40.48 -26.45 -24.44
C LYS A 40 40.27 -25.00 -23.97
N GLN A 41 39.02 -24.60 -23.74
CA GLN A 41 38.67 -23.24 -23.35
C GLN A 41 39.09 -22.92 -21.91
N SER A 42 38.92 -23.87 -20.97
CA SER A 42 39.36 -23.70 -19.58
C SER A 42 40.88 -23.51 -19.47
N LEU A 43 41.65 -24.26 -20.27
CA LEU A 43 43.12 -24.10 -20.34
C LEU A 43 43.53 -22.73 -20.92
N GLN A 44 42.79 -22.18 -21.88
CA GLN A 44 43.05 -20.83 -22.40
C GLN A 44 42.78 -19.75 -21.34
N LEU A 45 41.70 -19.88 -20.57
CA LEU A 45 41.36 -18.96 -19.48
C LEU A 45 42.40 -18.97 -18.37
N LEU A 46 42.90 -20.14 -18.00
CA LEU A 46 43.97 -20.31 -17.02
C LEU A 46 45.30 -19.69 -17.49
N LYS A 47 45.57 -19.69 -18.81
CA LYS A 47 46.76 -19.05 -19.39
C LYS A 47 46.68 -17.53 -19.46
N ASN A 48 45.48 -16.98 -19.66
CA ASN A 48 45.27 -15.53 -19.85
C ASN A 48 45.21 -14.73 -18.53
N LYS A 49 44.95 -15.37 -17.38
CA LYS A 49 44.90 -14.67 -16.08
C LYS A 49 46.32 -14.37 -15.56
N LYS A 50 46.75 -13.11 -15.62
CA LYS A 50 47.91 -12.62 -14.85
C LYS A 50 47.59 -12.75 -13.35
N ALA A 51 48.45 -13.44 -12.60
CA ALA A 51 48.31 -13.67 -11.17
C ALA A 51 48.10 -12.34 -10.41
N SER A 52 46.85 -12.06 -10.03
CA SER A 52 46.48 -10.90 -9.22
C SER A 52 45.57 -11.37 -8.08
N SER A 53 46.00 -11.06 -6.85
CA SER A 53 45.38 -11.21 -5.52
C SER A 53 44.79 -12.58 -5.10
N PRO A 54 45.16 -13.10 -3.92
CA PRO A 54 44.76 -14.42 -3.41
C PRO A 54 43.36 -14.42 -2.75
N CYS A 55 42.33 -13.97 -3.46
CA CYS A 55 40.96 -14.11 -2.98
C CYS A 55 39.98 -14.62 -4.07
N SER A 56 39.67 -15.92 -3.99
CA SER A 56 38.37 -16.51 -4.36
C SER A 56 38.00 -16.76 -5.83
N THR A 57 38.82 -17.43 -6.64
CA THR A 57 38.23 -18.23 -7.74
C THR A 57 38.06 -19.67 -7.26
N SER A 58 36.90 -19.99 -6.68
CA SER A 58 36.49 -21.38 -6.52
C SER A 58 36.47 -22.06 -7.89
N GLU A 59 36.74 -23.37 -7.95
CA GLU A 59 36.60 -24.18 -9.18
C GLU A 59 35.24 -23.95 -9.84
N ASP A 60 34.22 -23.68 -9.02
CA ASP A 60 32.86 -23.36 -9.45
C ASP A 60 32.74 -22.11 -10.35
N ARG A 61 33.48 -21.04 -10.04
CA ARG A 61 33.48 -19.81 -10.85
C ARG A 61 34.15 -20.04 -12.19
N LEU A 62 35.21 -20.85 -12.22
CA LEU A 62 35.91 -21.21 -13.46
C LEU A 62 35.01 -22.06 -14.37
N ALA A 63 34.24 -22.99 -13.80
CA ALA A 63 33.33 -23.84 -14.56
C ALA A 63 32.25 -23.02 -15.28
N VAL A 64 31.53 -22.16 -14.55
CA VAL A 64 30.51 -21.28 -15.15
C VAL A 64 31.11 -20.29 -16.15
N HIS A 65 32.29 -19.74 -15.86
CA HIS A 65 32.97 -18.83 -16.78
C HIS A 65 33.34 -19.53 -18.09
N THR A 66 33.76 -20.79 -18.02
CA THR A 66 34.14 -21.59 -19.19
C THR A 66 32.93 -21.97 -20.02
N THR A 67 31.83 -22.44 -19.39
CA THR A 67 30.58 -22.78 -20.11
C THR A 67 29.94 -21.56 -20.76
N TRP A 68 29.93 -20.42 -20.06
CA TRP A 68 29.42 -19.17 -20.61
C TRP A 68 30.20 -18.75 -21.85
N LEU A 69 31.53 -18.79 -21.79
CA LEU A 69 32.37 -18.28 -22.87
C LEU A 69 32.27 -19.15 -24.13
N LEU A 70 32.11 -20.46 -23.98
CA LEU A 70 31.76 -21.37 -25.09
C LEU A 70 30.43 -20.98 -25.74
N ASN A 71 29.37 -20.81 -24.95
CA ASN A 71 28.07 -20.41 -25.48
C ASN A 71 28.14 -19.04 -26.16
N PHE A 72 28.88 -18.09 -25.58
CA PHE A 72 29.05 -16.74 -26.06
C PHE A 72 29.82 -16.66 -27.39
N GLU A 73 30.91 -17.43 -27.55
CA GLU A 73 31.63 -17.51 -28.83
C GLU A 73 30.76 -18.04 -29.96
N HIS A 74 29.82 -18.95 -29.66
CA HIS A 74 28.88 -19.48 -30.64
C HIS A 74 27.79 -18.47 -31.01
N ILE A 75 27.28 -17.70 -30.06
CA ILE A 75 26.36 -16.59 -30.34
C ILE A 75 27.06 -15.57 -31.23
N ARG A 76 28.32 -15.20 -30.93
CA ARG A 76 29.10 -14.23 -31.72
C ARG A 76 29.28 -14.65 -33.19
N LYS A 77 29.38 -15.95 -33.48
CA LYS A 77 29.52 -16.49 -34.85
C LYS A 77 28.21 -16.46 -35.67
N ASN A 78 27.07 -16.25 -35.04
CA ASN A 78 25.78 -16.21 -35.71
C ASN A 78 25.56 -14.85 -36.43
N LYS A 79 24.80 -14.84 -37.53
CA LYS A 79 24.57 -13.63 -38.36
C LYS A 79 23.98 -12.46 -37.56
N ASN A 80 23.07 -12.75 -36.61
CA ASN A 80 22.43 -11.75 -35.75
C ASN A 80 23.01 -11.75 -34.31
N GLY A 81 24.15 -12.42 -34.12
CA GLY A 81 24.76 -12.62 -32.81
C GLY A 81 25.19 -11.33 -32.12
N MET A 82 25.73 -10.38 -32.88
CA MET A 82 26.20 -9.09 -32.36
C MET A 82 25.05 -8.24 -31.79
N VAL A 83 23.85 -8.32 -32.39
CA VAL A 83 22.64 -7.64 -31.90
C VAL A 83 22.22 -8.21 -30.54
N ALA A 84 22.21 -9.53 -30.40
CA ALA A 84 21.90 -10.20 -29.15
C ALA A 84 22.95 -9.93 -28.06
N ILE A 85 24.24 -9.85 -28.43
CA ILE A 85 25.34 -9.50 -27.51
C ILE A 85 25.18 -8.07 -26.99
N ARG A 86 24.83 -7.12 -27.85
CA ARG A 86 24.63 -5.73 -27.42
C ARG A 86 23.53 -5.60 -26.37
N PHE A 87 22.39 -6.27 -26.59
CA PHE A 87 21.34 -6.36 -25.58
C PHE A 87 21.81 -7.07 -24.30
N LEU A 88 22.52 -8.20 -24.43
CA LEU A 88 23.07 -8.94 -23.29
C LEU A 88 24.01 -8.06 -22.44
N ASN A 89 24.90 -7.29 -23.07
CA ASN A 89 25.81 -6.36 -22.40
C ASN A 89 25.06 -5.26 -21.65
N ALA A 90 24.01 -4.67 -22.25
CA ALA A 90 23.16 -3.69 -21.58
C ALA A 90 22.42 -4.30 -20.37
N THR A 91 21.83 -5.49 -20.51
CA THR A 91 21.14 -6.17 -19.40
C THR A 91 22.08 -6.58 -18.26
N ALA A 92 23.40 -6.64 -18.50
CA ALA A 92 24.36 -6.88 -17.43
C ALA A 92 24.38 -5.75 -16.40
N PHE A 93 23.82 -4.57 -16.66
CA PHE A 93 23.72 -3.47 -15.71
C PHE A 93 22.30 -3.27 -15.13
N MET A 94 21.36 -4.14 -15.51
CA MET A 94 19.96 -4.11 -15.08
C MET A 94 19.68 -5.15 -13.98
N ASN A 95 18.49 -5.08 -13.38
CA ASN A 95 18.02 -6.13 -12.45
C ASN A 95 18.02 -7.51 -13.15
N PRO A 96 18.59 -8.56 -12.53
CA PRO A 96 18.64 -9.92 -13.09
C PRO A 96 17.27 -10.56 -13.31
N ASN A 97 16.25 -10.14 -12.56
CA ASN A 97 14.91 -10.72 -12.60
C ASN A 97 13.93 -9.75 -13.30
N GLU A 98 12.82 -10.30 -13.78
CA GLU A 98 11.69 -9.55 -14.34
C GLU A 98 12.03 -8.64 -15.53
N ILE A 99 13.03 -8.99 -16.35
CA ILE A 99 13.39 -8.26 -17.57
C ILE A 99 12.25 -8.43 -18.58
N GLN A 100 11.46 -7.39 -18.81
CA GLN A 100 10.30 -7.48 -19.69
C GLN A 100 10.73 -7.57 -21.17
N LYS A 101 9.97 -8.28 -22.01
CA LYS A 101 10.29 -8.46 -23.44
C LYS A 101 10.35 -7.12 -24.20
N GLU A 102 9.59 -6.14 -23.73
CA GLU A 102 9.54 -4.77 -24.27
C GLU A 102 10.85 -3.99 -24.07
N LEU A 103 11.78 -4.49 -23.24
CA LEU A 103 13.13 -3.92 -23.13
C LEU A 103 14.01 -4.24 -24.35
N ILE A 104 13.65 -5.22 -25.17
CA ILE A 104 14.27 -5.45 -26.48
C ILE A 104 13.65 -4.45 -27.46
N ASN A 105 14.17 -3.22 -27.45
CA ASN A 105 13.66 -2.10 -28.24
C ASN A 105 14.81 -1.28 -28.85
N VAL A 106 14.48 -0.20 -29.56
CA VAL A 106 15.46 0.64 -30.27
C VAL A 106 16.19 1.67 -29.38
N GLY A 107 15.73 1.87 -28.14
CA GLY A 107 16.19 2.89 -27.20
C GLY A 107 15.63 4.29 -27.48
N GLU A 108 15.56 5.12 -26.43
CA GLU A 108 15.26 6.55 -26.55
C GLU A 108 16.27 7.39 -25.72
N PRO A 109 17.08 8.26 -26.37
CA PRO A 109 17.36 8.30 -27.81
C PRO A 109 17.83 6.93 -28.34
N HIS A 110 17.77 6.72 -29.66
CA HIS A 110 18.20 5.46 -30.26
C HIS A 110 19.59 5.01 -29.79
N VAL A 111 19.76 3.70 -29.58
CA VAL A 111 21.07 3.09 -29.32
C VAL A 111 22.04 3.43 -30.46
N ASP A 112 23.32 3.66 -30.13
CA ASP A 112 24.38 4.04 -31.09
C ASP A 112 24.84 2.81 -31.92
N ASP A 113 23.86 2.16 -32.57
CA ASP A 113 23.98 1.00 -33.45
C ASP A 113 22.79 0.93 -34.39
N LYS A 114 23.04 1.31 -35.64
CA LYS A 114 22.00 1.26 -36.65
C LYS A 114 21.57 -0.17 -36.96
N ALA A 115 22.49 -1.13 -36.95
CA ALA A 115 22.16 -2.53 -37.26
C ALA A 115 21.29 -3.16 -36.16
N TYR A 116 21.55 -2.82 -34.89
CA TYR A 116 20.69 -3.20 -33.78
C TYR A 116 19.29 -2.58 -33.93
N CYS A 117 19.21 -1.26 -34.15
CA CYS A 117 17.93 -0.55 -34.25
C CYS A 117 17.09 -1.07 -35.43
N ASP A 118 17.69 -1.24 -36.61
CA ASP A 118 17.00 -1.74 -37.80
C ASP A 118 16.45 -3.17 -37.57
N HIS A 119 17.20 -4.02 -36.85
CA HIS A 119 16.78 -5.39 -36.56
C HIS A 119 15.62 -5.42 -35.54
N VAL A 120 15.78 -4.74 -34.41
CA VAL A 120 14.81 -4.76 -33.29
C VAL A 120 13.53 -3.97 -33.61
N SER A 121 13.56 -3.03 -34.55
CA SER A 121 12.36 -2.34 -35.05
C SER A 121 11.35 -3.30 -35.69
N SER A 122 11.79 -4.47 -36.16
CA SER A 122 10.90 -5.50 -36.69
C SER A 122 10.37 -6.42 -35.59
N SER A 123 9.08 -6.75 -35.62
CA SER A 123 8.48 -7.67 -34.62
C SER A 123 9.10 -9.07 -34.62
N LEU A 124 9.74 -9.48 -35.71
CA LEU A 124 10.47 -10.75 -35.81
C LEU A 124 11.88 -10.64 -35.21
N GLY A 125 12.56 -9.51 -35.38
CA GLY A 125 13.93 -9.33 -34.88
C GLY A 125 14.04 -9.35 -33.36
N SER A 126 13.07 -8.77 -32.65
CA SER A 126 13.05 -8.86 -31.17
C SER A 126 12.84 -10.30 -30.68
N LEU A 127 12.03 -11.09 -31.37
CA LEU A 127 11.83 -12.52 -31.09
C LEU A 127 13.07 -13.35 -31.42
N GLU A 128 13.82 -13.00 -32.47
CA GLU A 128 15.09 -13.65 -32.81
C GLU A 128 16.16 -13.40 -31.75
N VAL A 129 16.31 -12.16 -31.28
CA VAL A 129 17.21 -11.82 -30.16
C VAL A 129 16.83 -12.61 -28.91
N LEU A 130 15.54 -12.62 -28.56
CA LEU A 130 15.04 -13.40 -27.42
C LEU A 130 15.39 -14.89 -27.56
N ARG A 131 15.09 -15.48 -28.73
CA ARG A 131 15.33 -16.89 -29.00
C ARG A 131 16.81 -17.26 -28.90
N LEU A 132 17.70 -16.44 -29.45
CA LEU A 132 19.15 -16.67 -29.37
C LEU A 132 19.65 -16.67 -27.92
N LEU A 133 19.08 -15.84 -27.06
CA LEU A 133 19.47 -15.74 -25.66
C LEU A 133 18.86 -16.85 -24.78
N THR A 134 17.67 -17.35 -25.12
CA THR A 134 17.02 -18.47 -24.42
C THR A 134 17.51 -19.84 -24.87
N ASP A 135 17.84 -20.01 -26.15
CA ASP A 135 18.25 -21.31 -26.73
C ASP A 135 19.55 -21.85 -26.09
N PHE A 136 20.42 -20.97 -25.58
CA PHE A 136 21.64 -21.30 -24.83
C PHE A 136 21.47 -21.24 -23.30
N SER A 137 20.25 -21.11 -22.79
CA SER A 137 19.92 -20.95 -21.36
C SER A 137 20.67 -19.80 -20.67
N LEU A 138 20.99 -18.72 -21.40
CA LEU A 138 21.53 -17.49 -20.81
C LEU A 138 20.44 -16.68 -20.11
N PHE A 139 19.25 -16.68 -20.71
CA PHE A 139 18.01 -16.16 -20.12
C PHE A 139 17.03 -17.31 -19.92
N LYS A 140 16.20 -17.19 -18.88
CA LYS A 140 15.05 -18.07 -18.63
C LYS A 140 13.76 -17.28 -18.73
N GLU A 141 12.80 -17.81 -19.46
CA GLU A 141 11.46 -17.26 -19.52
C GLU A 141 10.65 -17.72 -18.30
N THR A 142 9.99 -16.78 -17.64
CA THR A 142 9.12 -17.02 -16.49
C THR A 142 7.65 -17.14 -16.91
N ARG A 143 6.78 -17.57 -15.99
CA ARG A 143 5.36 -17.77 -16.25
C ARG A 143 4.61 -16.48 -16.65
N ASP A 144 5.12 -15.32 -16.25
CA ASP A 144 4.58 -14.00 -16.56
C ASP A 144 5.14 -13.42 -17.88
N SER A 145 5.77 -14.24 -18.73
CA SER A 145 6.43 -13.81 -19.98
C SER A 145 7.59 -12.81 -19.80
N SER A 146 8.11 -12.64 -18.58
CA SER A 146 9.35 -11.91 -18.34
C SER A 146 10.57 -12.82 -18.44
N LEU A 147 11.77 -12.22 -18.44
CA LEU A 147 13.03 -12.94 -18.55
C LEU A 147 13.85 -12.79 -17.28
N THR A 148 14.61 -13.82 -16.95
CA THR A 148 15.53 -13.83 -15.82
C THR A 148 16.92 -14.26 -16.27
N VAL A 149 17.94 -13.50 -15.87
CA VAL A 149 19.36 -13.81 -16.07
C VAL A 149 19.98 -14.16 -14.72
N HIS A 150 20.83 -15.17 -14.70
CA HIS A 150 21.55 -15.52 -13.49
C HIS A 150 22.57 -14.43 -13.11
N ARG A 151 22.59 -13.99 -11.85
CA ARG A 151 23.49 -12.91 -11.36
C ARG A 151 24.97 -13.13 -11.69
N LEU A 152 25.42 -14.39 -11.62
CA LEU A 152 26.79 -14.77 -11.99
C LEU A 152 27.11 -14.54 -13.47
N VAL A 153 26.14 -14.71 -14.37
CA VAL A 153 26.30 -14.42 -15.80
C VAL A 153 26.51 -12.93 -16.02
N GLN A 154 25.70 -12.08 -15.37
CA GLN A 154 25.89 -10.62 -15.43
C GLN A 154 27.25 -10.19 -14.86
N GLU A 155 27.70 -10.79 -13.76
CA GLU A 155 29.03 -10.48 -13.18
C GLU A 155 30.17 -10.84 -14.14
N VAL A 156 30.12 -12.04 -14.74
CA VAL A 156 31.11 -12.48 -15.73
C VAL A 156 31.14 -11.56 -16.96
N ILE A 157 30.00 -11.06 -17.42
CA ILE A 157 29.95 -10.08 -18.51
C ILE A 157 30.65 -8.78 -18.06
N ARG A 158 30.28 -8.24 -16.90
CA ARG A 158 30.89 -7.00 -16.37
C ARG A 158 32.40 -7.11 -16.13
N GLU A 159 32.92 -8.28 -15.76
CA GLU A 159 34.37 -8.49 -15.58
C GLU A 159 35.12 -8.51 -16.92
N ASN A 160 34.49 -8.99 -18.00
CA ASN A 160 35.11 -9.14 -19.31
C ASN A 160 35.02 -7.91 -20.22
N LEU A 161 34.13 -6.95 -19.91
CA LEU A 161 34.03 -5.70 -20.68
C LEU A 161 35.19 -4.75 -20.35
N GLU A 162 35.71 -4.06 -21.35
CA GLU A 162 36.65 -2.95 -21.16
C GLU A 162 35.94 -1.70 -20.60
N PRO A 163 36.65 -0.73 -19.96
CA PRO A 163 36.00 0.45 -19.38
C PRO A 163 35.14 1.25 -20.35
N GLU A 164 35.54 1.36 -21.62
CA GLU A 164 34.77 2.03 -22.68
C GLU A 164 33.48 1.26 -23.01
N GLU A 165 33.56 -0.06 -23.19
CA GLU A 165 32.40 -0.92 -23.46
C GLU A 165 31.41 -0.94 -22.29
N LYS A 166 31.89 -0.80 -21.04
CA LYS A 166 31.02 -0.64 -19.86
C LYS A 166 30.22 0.64 -19.93
N VAL A 167 30.83 1.74 -20.36
CA VAL A 167 30.16 3.03 -20.53
C VAL A 167 29.09 2.92 -21.60
N GLU A 168 29.43 2.37 -22.77
CA GLU A 168 28.46 2.13 -23.84
C GLU A 168 27.30 1.25 -23.37
N SER A 169 27.59 0.17 -22.64
CA SER A 169 26.56 -0.74 -22.13
C SER A 169 25.64 -0.09 -21.10
N ILE A 170 26.16 0.79 -20.24
CA ILE A 170 25.35 1.57 -19.27
C ILE A 170 24.46 2.59 -20.01
N VAL A 171 24.99 3.25 -21.03
CA VAL A 171 24.23 4.21 -21.85
C VAL A 171 23.14 3.49 -22.65
N ASP A 172 23.46 2.36 -23.28
CA ASP A 172 22.50 1.51 -23.98
C ASP A 172 21.40 1.04 -23.02
N ALA A 173 21.77 0.57 -21.82
CA ALA A 173 20.80 0.19 -20.80
C ALA A 173 19.87 1.35 -20.41
N ALA A 174 20.40 2.56 -20.26
CA ALA A 174 19.60 3.75 -19.96
C ALA A 174 18.64 4.11 -21.10
N ARG A 175 19.10 4.05 -22.36
CA ARG A 175 18.28 4.33 -23.55
C ARG A 175 17.16 3.30 -23.74
N LEU A 176 17.46 2.01 -23.61
CA LEU A 176 16.46 0.93 -23.68
C LEU A 176 15.38 1.09 -22.60
N LEU A 177 15.79 1.49 -21.39
CA LEU A 177 14.87 1.74 -20.29
C LEU A 177 14.05 3.02 -20.51
N GLY A 178 14.64 4.06 -21.09
CA GLY A 178 13.97 5.31 -21.46
C GLY A 178 12.80 5.06 -22.43
N PHE A 179 13.02 4.23 -23.45
CA PHE A 179 11.95 3.80 -24.36
C PHE A 179 10.83 3.03 -23.65
N ALA A 180 11.17 2.19 -22.66
CA ALA A 180 10.18 1.45 -21.89
C ALA A 180 9.33 2.38 -21.00
N PHE A 181 9.92 3.44 -20.44
CA PHE A 181 9.19 4.45 -19.68
C PHE A 181 8.19 5.24 -20.53
N LEU A 182 8.50 5.54 -21.80
CA LEU A 182 7.56 6.21 -22.70
C LEU A 182 6.26 5.40 -22.95
N ASN A 183 6.37 4.07 -22.89
CA ASN A 183 5.27 3.15 -23.18
C ASN A 183 4.50 2.68 -21.94
N CYS A 184 4.75 3.28 -20.76
CA CYS A 184 3.95 3.01 -19.57
C CYS A 184 3.54 4.30 -18.85
N PRO A 185 2.39 4.31 -18.15
CA PRO A 185 1.97 5.47 -17.37
C PRO A 185 3.02 5.81 -16.31
N SER A 186 3.44 7.07 -16.27
CA SER A 186 4.40 7.56 -15.28
C SER A 186 3.68 8.37 -14.20
N PRO A 187 4.15 8.35 -12.94
CA PRO A 187 3.67 9.25 -11.90
C PRO A 187 3.79 10.75 -12.27
N ASP A 188 4.60 11.09 -13.27
CA ASP A 188 4.73 12.44 -13.83
C ASP A 188 3.39 13.02 -14.34
N GLU A 189 2.42 12.17 -14.72
CA GLU A 189 1.06 12.59 -15.11
C GLU A 189 0.25 13.17 -13.94
N LEU A 190 0.63 12.87 -12.70
CA LEU A 190 -0.03 13.37 -11.50
C LEU A 190 0.62 14.69 -11.06
N VAL A 191 -0.11 15.80 -11.17
CA VAL A 191 0.37 17.12 -10.74
C VAL A 191 -0.04 17.40 -9.29
N GLU A 192 0.89 17.82 -8.44
CA GLU A 192 0.67 18.15 -7.02
C GLU A 192 -0.52 19.10 -6.77
N SER A 193 -0.81 20.01 -7.72
CA SER A 193 -1.92 20.97 -7.61
C SER A 193 -3.31 20.32 -7.58
N VAL A 194 -3.47 19.08 -8.05
CA VAL A 194 -4.73 18.32 -7.98
C VAL A 194 -4.96 17.74 -6.58
N VAL A 195 -3.90 17.58 -5.79
CA VAL A 195 -3.95 16.98 -4.44
C VAL A 195 -4.15 18.03 -3.33
N CYS A 196 -3.93 19.31 -3.64
CA CYS A 196 -3.97 20.44 -2.71
C CYS A 196 -5.23 21.31 -2.83
N SER A 197 -6.37 20.82 -3.33
CA SER A 197 -7.64 21.52 -3.10
C SER A 197 -7.95 21.41 -1.60
N GLU A 198 -7.73 22.51 -0.87
CA GLU A 198 -7.96 22.64 0.57
C GLU A 198 -9.43 22.41 0.97
N ASP A 199 -10.35 22.44 0.01
CA ASP A 199 -11.78 22.22 0.20
C ASP A 199 -12.28 20.98 -0.57
N ASN A 200 -12.02 19.81 0.00
CA ASN A 200 -12.98 18.71 0.15
C ASN A 200 -12.22 17.42 0.43
N ASP A 201 -12.79 16.63 1.33
CA ASP A 201 -12.37 15.32 1.79
C ASP A 201 -11.29 14.64 0.95
N ARG A 202 -10.20 14.21 1.61
CA ARG A 202 -9.39 13.09 1.14
C ARG A 202 -10.35 11.92 0.84
N PHE A 203 -10.93 11.89 -0.35
CA PHE A 203 -11.47 10.70 -0.97
C PHE A 203 -10.36 9.67 -0.83
N SER A 204 -10.73 8.50 -0.30
CA SER A 204 -9.87 7.34 -0.15
C SER A 204 -8.78 7.36 -1.24
N LEU A 205 -7.50 7.54 -0.85
CA LEU A 205 -6.34 7.62 -1.76
C LEU A 205 -6.16 6.35 -2.62
N HIS A 206 -7.07 5.39 -2.51
CA HIS A 206 -7.26 4.33 -3.47
C HIS A 206 -7.52 4.90 -4.87
N SER A 207 -6.52 4.71 -5.73
CA SER A 207 -6.68 4.82 -7.17
C SER A 207 -7.89 4.01 -7.64
N THR A 208 -8.67 4.59 -8.55
CA THR A 208 -9.71 3.90 -9.33
C THR A 208 -9.15 2.69 -10.08
N ASP A 209 -7.84 2.69 -10.34
CA ASP A 209 -7.06 1.57 -10.88
C ASP A 209 -5.82 1.31 -10.00
N PRO A 210 -5.86 0.31 -9.10
CA PRO A 210 -4.74 -0.08 -8.24
C PRO A 210 -3.49 -0.56 -8.98
N SER A 211 -3.58 -0.82 -10.30
CA SER A 211 -2.51 -1.39 -11.11
C SER A 211 -1.86 -0.41 -12.10
N ARG A 212 -2.35 0.84 -12.16
CA ARG A 212 -1.93 1.88 -13.11
C ARG A 212 -0.40 2.03 -13.25
N PHE A 213 0.32 2.04 -12.14
CA PHE A 213 1.79 2.22 -12.07
C PHE A 213 2.52 0.92 -11.73
N TYR A 214 1.88 -0.24 -11.85
CA TYR A 214 2.52 -1.54 -11.56
C TYR A 214 3.71 -1.80 -12.50
N LYS A 215 3.52 -1.56 -13.81
CA LYS A 215 4.59 -1.72 -14.81
C LYS A 215 5.73 -0.73 -14.58
N TRP A 216 5.42 0.54 -14.28
CA TRP A 216 6.41 1.55 -13.91
C TRP A 216 7.27 1.09 -12.71
N ARG A 217 6.64 0.56 -11.66
CA ARG A 217 7.36 0.05 -10.47
C ARG A 217 8.34 -1.07 -10.81
N LYS A 218 7.95 -2.01 -11.68
CA LYS A 218 8.84 -3.09 -12.14
C LYS A 218 10.04 -2.55 -12.92
N ILE A 219 9.80 -1.65 -13.86
CA ILE A 219 10.84 -1.04 -14.70
C ILE A 219 11.85 -0.26 -13.84
N CYS A 220 11.38 0.45 -12.80
CA CYS A 220 12.25 1.17 -11.86
C CYS A 220 13.28 0.30 -11.13
N LEU A 221 13.03 -1.00 -10.98
CA LEU A 221 14.01 -1.92 -10.38
C LEU A 221 15.29 -2.03 -11.25
N HIS A 222 15.17 -1.89 -12.57
CA HIS A 222 16.33 -1.81 -13.46
C HIS A 222 17.04 -0.48 -13.30
N ALA A 223 16.31 0.64 -13.16
CA ALA A 223 16.90 1.96 -12.90
C ALA A 223 17.73 2.00 -11.61
N TYR A 224 17.26 1.33 -10.56
CA TYR A 224 18.01 1.18 -9.29
C TYR A 224 19.34 0.46 -9.47
N GLU A 225 19.36 -0.67 -10.19
CA GLU A 225 20.59 -1.42 -10.43
C GLU A 225 21.56 -0.65 -11.36
N ILE A 226 21.05 0.10 -12.35
CA ILE A 226 21.86 0.99 -13.19
C ILE A 226 22.54 2.06 -12.32
N ASN A 227 21.80 2.74 -11.43
CA ASN A 227 22.38 3.75 -10.53
C ASN A 227 23.50 3.17 -9.65
N LYS A 228 23.26 2.00 -9.07
CA LYS A 228 24.25 1.32 -8.21
C LYS A 228 25.53 0.96 -8.96
N ASN A 229 25.42 0.49 -10.21
CA ASN A 229 26.59 0.19 -11.02
C ASN A 229 27.30 1.45 -11.51
N LEU A 230 26.56 2.51 -11.80
CA LEU A 230 27.10 3.83 -12.13
C LEU A 230 27.93 4.41 -10.98
N GLU A 231 27.43 4.33 -9.74
CA GLU A 231 28.19 4.77 -8.55
C GLU A 231 29.48 3.98 -8.35
N LYS A 232 29.43 2.64 -8.51
CA LYS A 232 30.64 1.79 -8.46
C LYS A 232 31.64 2.17 -9.55
N PHE A 233 31.17 2.41 -10.77
CA PHE A 233 32.01 2.77 -11.90
C PHE A 233 32.74 4.09 -11.67
N LEU A 234 32.01 5.12 -11.21
CA LEU A 234 32.58 6.45 -10.91
C LEU A 234 33.57 6.45 -9.74
N ASN A 235 33.46 5.50 -8.81
CA ASN A 235 34.43 5.34 -7.72
C ASN A 235 35.76 4.72 -8.19
N ILE A 236 35.75 3.89 -9.24
CA ILE A 236 36.94 3.16 -9.72
C ILE A 236 37.70 3.98 -10.78
N PHE A 237 36.98 4.65 -11.68
CA PHE A 237 37.57 5.37 -12.80
C PHE A 237 37.30 6.87 -12.62
N CYS A 238 38.33 7.72 -12.58
CA CYS A 238 38.22 9.15 -12.21
C CYS A 238 38.73 10.14 -13.27
N ASP A 239 38.95 9.71 -14.52
CA ASP A 239 39.62 10.49 -15.56
C ASP A 239 38.68 11.18 -16.58
N ALA A 240 39.18 12.23 -17.22
CA ALA A 240 38.42 13.22 -18.00
C ALA A 240 37.79 12.71 -19.33
N GLU A 241 38.05 11.46 -19.74
CA GLU A 241 37.49 10.83 -20.95
C GLU A 241 36.04 10.33 -20.74
N GLN A 242 35.50 10.43 -19.53
CA GLN A 242 34.23 9.86 -19.07
C GLN A 242 32.97 10.70 -19.36
N LYS A 243 33.07 11.70 -20.23
CA LYS A 243 31.94 12.59 -20.56
C LYS A 243 30.73 11.88 -21.16
N THR A 244 30.92 10.69 -21.72
CA THR A 244 29.92 9.91 -22.46
C THR A 244 28.79 9.36 -21.59
N VAL A 245 28.96 9.24 -20.26
CA VAL A 245 27.86 8.82 -19.36
C VAL A 245 27.01 10.01 -18.90
N PHE A 246 27.52 11.24 -19.01
CA PHE A 246 26.83 12.45 -18.54
C PHE A 246 25.81 12.98 -19.54
N LEU A 247 24.84 12.13 -19.88
CA LEU A 247 23.81 12.38 -20.88
C LEU A 247 22.44 12.62 -20.23
N PRO A 248 21.52 13.38 -20.88
CA PRO A 248 20.19 13.62 -20.35
C PRO A 248 19.36 12.37 -20.10
N GLU A 249 19.49 11.35 -20.96
CA GLU A 249 18.80 10.06 -20.80
C GLU A 249 19.24 9.32 -19.53
N VAL A 250 20.55 9.31 -19.22
CA VAL A 250 21.07 8.69 -18.00
C VAL A 250 20.56 9.46 -16.77
N ALA A 251 20.56 10.79 -16.85
CA ALA A 251 20.04 11.63 -15.77
C ALA A 251 18.54 11.36 -15.51
N ARG A 252 17.74 11.12 -16.55
CA ARG A 252 16.33 10.75 -16.41
C ARG A 252 16.15 9.40 -15.73
N ILE A 253 16.95 8.38 -16.09
CA ILE A 253 16.88 7.07 -15.43
C ILE A 253 17.26 7.14 -13.95
N VAL A 254 18.30 7.91 -13.62
CA VAL A 254 18.69 8.13 -12.21
C VAL A 254 17.58 8.85 -11.45
N TYR A 255 16.86 9.78 -12.08
CA TYR A 255 15.69 10.41 -11.46
C TYR A 255 14.53 9.44 -11.23
N GLU A 256 14.23 8.54 -12.16
CA GLU A 256 13.21 7.49 -11.97
C GLU A 256 13.57 6.58 -10.79
N CYS A 257 14.86 6.26 -10.62
CA CYS A 257 15.36 5.56 -9.44
C CYS A 257 15.10 6.37 -8.16
N ALA A 258 15.37 7.67 -8.15
CA ALA A 258 15.05 8.53 -7.01
C ALA A 258 13.55 8.55 -6.68
N LEU A 259 12.70 8.58 -7.71
CA LEU A 259 11.24 8.54 -7.55
C LEU A 259 10.79 7.22 -6.92
N HIS A 260 11.29 6.10 -7.43
CA HIS A 260 11.04 4.78 -6.89
C HIS A 260 11.51 4.64 -5.43
N LEU A 261 12.70 5.12 -5.10
CA LEU A 261 13.21 5.11 -3.73
C LEU A 261 12.32 5.93 -2.80
N ASN A 262 11.84 7.10 -3.25
CA ASN A 262 10.95 7.92 -2.44
C ASN A 262 9.60 7.23 -2.21
N VAL A 263 9.03 6.59 -3.24
CA VAL A 263 7.78 5.82 -3.15
C VAL A 263 7.88 4.67 -2.15
N ASN A 264 9.05 4.03 -2.02
CA ASN A 264 9.28 2.96 -1.05
C ASN A 264 9.83 3.45 0.30
N ASN A 265 9.60 4.72 0.66
CA ASN A 265 10.00 5.34 1.93
C ASN A 265 11.52 5.45 2.21
N TYR A 266 12.38 5.30 1.19
CA TYR A 266 13.81 5.60 1.28
C TYR A 266 14.08 7.09 0.98
N THR A 267 13.50 7.99 1.78
CA THR A 267 13.47 9.44 1.49
C THR A 267 14.84 10.10 1.43
N SER A 268 15.79 9.68 2.28
CA SER A 268 17.17 10.17 2.30
C SER A 268 17.94 9.75 1.04
N GLU A 269 17.91 8.46 0.70
CA GLU A 269 18.56 7.92 -0.49
C GLU A 269 17.95 8.49 -1.77
N ALA A 270 16.62 8.58 -1.83
CA ALA A 270 15.92 9.22 -2.95
C ALA A 270 16.42 10.64 -3.20
N LYS A 271 16.66 11.40 -2.13
CA LYS A 271 17.19 12.76 -2.26
C LYS A 271 18.61 12.78 -2.82
N THR A 272 19.50 11.94 -2.31
CA THR A 272 20.90 11.89 -2.79
C THR A 272 20.96 11.46 -4.25
N VAL A 273 20.13 10.47 -4.63
CA VAL A 273 20.03 10.00 -6.02
C VAL A 273 19.40 11.08 -6.93
N ALA A 274 18.37 11.79 -6.46
CA ALA A 274 17.79 12.91 -7.21
C ALA A 274 18.82 14.02 -7.44
N GLU A 275 19.57 14.39 -6.40
CA GLU A 275 20.67 15.37 -6.52
C GLU A 275 21.74 14.90 -7.50
N PHE A 276 22.07 13.60 -7.49
CA PHE A 276 22.98 12.99 -8.45
C PHE A 276 22.46 13.08 -9.90
N ALA A 277 21.18 12.82 -10.16
CA ALA A 277 20.57 13.01 -11.49
C ALA A 277 20.78 14.42 -12.04
N TYR A 278 20.57 15.45 -11.21
CA TYR A 278 20.82 16.83 -11.62
C TYR A 278 22.31 17.11 -11.88
N ARG A 279 23.21 16.50 -11.10
CA ARG A 279 24.66 16.65 -11.29
C ARG A 279 25.12 16.07 -12.61
N ILE A 280 24.54 14.97 -13.07
CA ILE A 280 24.82 14.38 -14.39
C ILE A 280 24.60 15.42 -15.50
N LEU A 281 23.48 16.17 -15.45
CA LEU A 281 23.24 17.27 -16.41
C LEU A 281 24.23 18.43 -16.24
N ASP A 282 24.58 18.77 -15.01
CA ASP A 282 25.58 19.80 -14.70
C ASP A 282 27.00 19.39 -15.09
N TRP A 283 27.24 18.14 -15.46
CA TRP A 283 28.52 17.64 -16.00
C TRP A 283 28.49 17.43 -17.52
N GLY A 284 27.35 17.12 -18.11
CA GLY A 284 27.20 16.95 -19.56
C GLY A 284 27.25 18.26 -20.36
N ASP A 285 27.69 18.27 -21.61
CA ASP A 285 27.76 19.52 -22.40
C ASP A 285 26.39 20.00 -22.96
N ALA A 286 25.29 19.35 -22.57
CA ALA A 286 23.93 19.64 -23.05
C ALA A 286 23.37 20.97 -22.52
N LYS A 287 22.99 21.89 -23.43
CA LYS A 287 22.30 23.15 -23.09
C LYS A 287 20.79 22.91 -22.95
N ILE A 288 20.31 22.66 -21.73
CA ILE A 288 18.89 22.42 -21.47
C ILE A 288 18.19 23.71 -20.98
N SER A 289 17.04 24.03 -21.57
CA SER A 289 16.17 25.15 -21.19
C SER A 289 15.53 24.93 -19.80
N GLU A 290 14.94 25.96 -19.20
CA GLU A 290 14.20 25.78 -17.92
C GLU A 290 12.98 24.87 -18.08
N GLU A 291 12.29 24.94 -19.23
CA GLU A 291 11.16 24.06 -19.55
C GLU A 291 11.61 22.60 -19.75
N GLY A 292 12.74 22.37 -20.43
CA GLY A 292 13.30 21.03 -20.60
C GLY A 292 13.74 20.39 -19.27
N LEU A 293 14.24 21.18 -18.32
CA LEU A 293 14.52 20.68 -16.97
C LEU A 293 13.27 20.30 -16.19
N LYS A 294 12.18 21.06 -16.33
CA LYS A 294 10.90 20.72 -15.70
C LYS A 294 10.29 19.46 -16.31
N ALA A 295 10.44 19.26 -17.62
CA ALA A 295 10.00 18.04 -18.28
C ALA A 295 10.82 16.81 -17.85
N LEU A 296 12.14 16.95 -17.71
CA LEU A 296 13.00 15.86 -17.23
C LEU A 296 12.74 15.52 -15.75
N PHE A 297 12.49 16.54 -14.93
CA PHE A 297 12.38 16.41 -13.47
C PHE A 297 11.17 17.20 -12.93
N PRO A 298 9.94 16.68 -13.11
CA PRO A 298 8.72 17.39 -12.75
C PRO A 298 8.48 17.49 -11.24
N HIS A 299 8.99 16.54 -10.45
CA HIS A 299 8.71 16.47 -9.02
C HIS A 299 9.79 17.12 -8.15
N ILE A 300 9.38 17.65 -7.02
CA ILE A 300 10.26 18.17 -5.98
C ILE A 300 10.48 17.07 -4.94
N PHE A 301 11.74 16.70 -4.69
CA PHE A 301 12.06 15.71 -3.65
C PHE A 301 12.35 16.37 -2.29
N PRO A 302 11.90 15.73 -1.19
CA PRO A 302 11.09 14.49 -1.11
C PRO A 302 9.62 14.73 -1.50
N LEU A 303 8.96 13.70 -2.07
CA LEU A 303 7.53 13.77 -2.40
C LEU A 303 6.70 13.93 -1.12
N THR A 304 5.55 14.59 -1.24
CA THR A 304 4.56 14.64 -0.16
C THR A 304 4.02 13.24 0.15
N GLU A 305 3.70 12.97 1.42
CA GLU A 305 3.19 11.68 1.86
C GLU A 305 1.91 11.24 1.12
N SER A 306 0.98 12.17 0.88
CA SER A 306 -0.25 11.89 0.12
C SER A 306 0.05 11.44 -1.30
N PHE A 307 0.99 12.11 -1.97
CA PHE A 307 1.39 11.78 -3.33
C PHE A 307 2.13 10.43 -3.38
N ARG A 308 3.02 10.19 -2.42
CA ARG A 308 3.74 8.93 -2.27
C ARG A 308 2.79 7.73 -2.13
N ARG A 309 1.83 7.82 -1.21
CA ARG A 309 0.84 6.77 -0.96
C ARG A 309 -0.04 6.51 -2.17
N LEU A 310 -0.49 7.56 -2.86
CA LEU A 310 -1.28 7.43 -4.09
C LEU A 310 -0.53 6.62 -5.15
N ILE A 311 0.76 6.91 -5.36
CA ILE A 311 1.59 6.12 -6.29
C ILE A 311 1.74 4.68 -5.78
N GLN A 312 2.07 4.48 -4.51
CA GLN A 312 2.25 3.16 -3.89
C GLN A 312 1.01 2.27 -4.04
N TYR A 313 -0.19 2.82 -3.83
CA TYR A 313 -1.45 2.11 -4.00
C TYR A 313 -1.81 1.80 -5.45
N SER A 314 -1.29 2.59 -6.39
CA SER A 314 -1.44 2.38 -7.83
C SER A 314 -0.40 1.40 -8.40
N CYS A 315 0.51 0.88 -7.57
CA CYS A 315 1.51 -0.10 -7.94
C CYS A 315 1.17 -1.54 -7.48
N LYS A 316 -0.09 -1.85 -7.20
CA LYS A 316 -0.53 -3.21 -6.88
C LYS A 316 -0.57 -4.05 -8.15
N ALA A 317 -0.33 -5.36 -8.02
CA ALA A 317 -0.48 -6.26 -9.15
C ALA A 317 -1.94 -6.20 -9.66
N PRO A 318 -2.17 -6.23 -10.99
CA PRO A 318 -3.51 -6.38 -11.52
C PRO A 318 -4.14 -7.63 -10.91
N LEU A 319 -5.38 -7.52 -10.45
CA LEU A 319 -6.19 -8.71 -10.18
C LEU A 319 -6.39 -9.41 -11.53
N ASP A 320 -6.30 -10.73 -11.57
CA ASP A 320 -6.52 -11.53 -12.79
C ASP A 320 -7.97 -11.34 -13.29
N THR A 321 -8.27 -10.20 -13.92
CA THR A 321 -9.50 -9.93 -14.65
C THR A 321 -9.17 -10.08 -16.12
N SER A 322 -9.66 -11.18 -16.68
CA SER A 322 -9.78 -11.50 -18.10
C SER A 322 -9.61 -10.30 -19.06
N ASN A 323 -8.53 -10.32 -19.84
CA ASN A 323 -8.29 -9.42 -20.97
C ASN A 323 -9.37 -9.60 -22.06
N PRO A 324 -10.01 -8.55 -22.56
CA PRO A 324 -10.86 -8.63 -23.74
C PRO A 324 -10.06 -8.40 -25.03
N GLY A 325 -10.15 -9.35 -25.96
CA GLY A 325 -10.11 -9.09 -27.40
C GLY A 325 -8.75 -9.18 -28.10
N THR A 326 -8.48 -10.31 -28.73
CA THR A 326 -8.00 -10.35 -30.13
C THR A 326 -8.56 -11.61 -30.82
N SER A 327 -9.07 -11.39 -32.03
CA SER A 327 -9.90 -12.27 -32.86
C SER A 327 -9.28 -13.63 -33.22
N LYS A 328 -10.00 -14.74 -32.96
CA LYS A 328 -9.84 -16.04 -33.64
C LYS A 328 -11.20 -16.74 -33.81
N THR A 329 -11.86 -16.52 -34.94
CA THR A 329 -13.23 -16.97 -35.23
C THR A 329 -13.36 -18.37 -35.86
N SER A 330 -12.31 -19.19 -35.92
CA SER A 330 -12.41 -20.54 -36.55
C SER A 330 -12.19 -21.74 -35.62
N VAL A 331 -11.60 -21.56 -34.43
CA VAL A 331 -11.37 -22.66 -33.46
C VAL A 331 -12.49 -22.78 -32.42
N ASN A 332 -13.29 -21.72 -32.25
CA ASN A 332 -14.26 -21.59 -31.15
C ASN A 332 -15.51 -22.48 -31.31
N ASP A 333 -15.91 -22.83 -32.54
CA ASP A 333 -17.12 -23.63 -32.78
C ASP A 333 -16.94 -25.13 -32.48
N SER A 334 -15.74 -25.67 -32.70
CA SER A 334 -15.43 -27.07 -32.40
C SER A 334 -15.49 -27.35 -30.88
N ARG A 335 -14.95 -26.44 -30.06
CA ARG A 335 -14.93 -26.59 -28.60
C ARG A 335 -16.30 -26.41 -27.96
N LYS A 336 -17.11 -25.47 -28.47
CA LYS A 336 -18.51 -25.30 -28.02
C LYS A 336 -19.35 -26.56 -28.26
N SER A 337 -19.14 -27.23 -29.40
CA SER A 337 -19.80 -28.50 -29.72
C SER A 337 -19.37 -29.63 -28.77
N GLU A 338 -18.09 -29.70 -28.42
CA GLU A 338 -17.56 -30.69 -27.46
C GLU A 338 -18.09 -30.45 -26.03
N ILE A 339 -18.10 -29.20 -25.57
CA ILE A 339 -18.66 -28.82 -24.26
C ILE A 339 -20.15 -29.19 -24.18
N GLU A 340 -20.91 -28.94 -25.25
CA GLU A 340 -22.34 -29.30 -25.30
C GLU A 340 -22.54 -30.83 -25.23
N LYS A 341 -21.70 -31.63 -25.92
CA LYS A 341 -21.76 -33.10 -25.82
C LYS A 341 -21.47 -33.59 -24.40
N MET A 342 -20.44 -33.06 -23.75
CA MET A 342 -20.11 -33.44 -22.38
C MET A 342 -21.18 -33.00 -21.38
N ARG A 343 -21.77 -31.81 -21.56
CA ARG A 343 -22.91 -31.32 -20.79
C ARG A 343 -24.11 -32.25 -20.92
N LEU A 344 -24.42 -32.72 -22.13
CA LEU A 344 -25.49 -33.69 -22.37
C LEU A 344 -25.19 -35.05 -21.73
N LYS A 345 -23.94 -35.53 -21.76
CA LYS A 345 -23.50 -36.73 -21.04
C LYS A 345 -23.73 -36.60 -19.53
N GLY A 346 -23.33 -35.48 -18.94
CA GLY A 346 -23.61 -35.17 -17.53
C GLY A 346 -25.11 -35.14 -17.21
N ASN A 347 -25.93 -34.58 -18.11
CA ASN A 347 -27.40 -34.57 -17.93
C ASN A 347 -28.01 -35.97 -17.96
N ASN A 348 -27.48 -36.88 -18.81
CA ASN A 348 -27.95 -38.27 -18.86
C ASN A 348 -27.60 -39.02 -17.57
N LEU A 349 -26.36 -38.90 -17.09
CA LEU A 349 -25.94 -39.46 -15.80
C LEU A 349 -26.78 -38.92 -14.64
N PHE A 350 -27.13 -37.63 -14.67
CA PHE A 350 -28.01 -37.02 -13.68
C PHE A 350 -29.43 -37.63 -13.72
N LYS A 351 -29.99 -37.92 -14.90
CA LYS A 351 -31.29 -38.59 -15.05
C LYS A 351 -31.27 -40.04 -14.57
N GLU A 352 -30.14 -40.72 -14.74
CA GLU A 352 -29.89 -42.08 -14.23
C GLU A 352 -29.65 -42.12 -12.72
N SER A 353 -29.74 -40.97 -12.02
CA SER A 353 -29.47 -40.81 -10.59
C SER A 353 -28.01 -41.08 -10.19
N ASN A 354 -27.07 -41.11 -11.15
CA ASN A 354 -25.64 -41.20 -10.89
C ASN A 354 -25.05 -39.80 -10.69
N PHE A 355 -25.30 -39.22 -9.52
CA PHE A 355 -24.96 -37.82 -9.24
C PHE A 355 -23.45 -37.56 -9.09
N GLN A 356 -22.68 -38.53 -8.60
CA GLN A 356 -21.25 -38.38 -8.37
C GLN A 356 -20.48 -38.30 -9.70
N GLU A 357 -20.73 -39.24 -10.62
CA GLU A 357 -20.13 -39.21 -11.96
C GLU A 357 -20.61 -37.99 -12.76
N ALA A 358 -21.87 -37.55 -12.58
CA ALA A 358 -22.35 -36.31 -13.19
C ALA A 358 -21.55 -35.08 -12.72
N ILE A 359 -21.24 -34.99 -11.41
CA ILE A 359 -20.40 -33.90 -10.84
C ILE A 359 -18.99 -33.92 -11.43
N GLU A 360 -18.39 -35.10 -11.58
CA GLU A 360 -17.06 -35.24 -12.17
C GLU A 360 -17.05 -34.73 -13.61
N ILE A 361 -18.01 -35.18 -14.44
CA ILE A 361 -18.15 -34.71 -15.82
C ILE A 361 -18.38 -33.19 -15.88
N TYR A 362 -19.26 -32.63 -15.04
CA TYR A 362 -19.47 -31.17 -15.02
C TYR A 362 -18.22 -30.41 -14.56
N SER A 363 -17.47 -30.93 -13.59
CA SER A 363 -16.25 -30.29 -13.10
C SER A 363 -15.16 -30.31 -14.16
N SER A 364 -14.95 -31.44 -14.84
CA SER A 364 -14.03 -31.51 -15.98
C SER A 364 -14.45 -30.55 -17.12
N CYS A 365 -15.76 -30.39 -17.37
CA CYS A 365 -16.23 -29.39 -18.34
C CYS A 365 -15.87 -27.96 -17.92
N ILE A 366 -16.05 -27.64 -16.63
CA ILE A 366 -15.74 -26.31 -16.08
C ILE A 366 -14.24 -26.06 -16.16
N ASP A 367 -13.39 -27.01 -15.77
CA ASP A 367 -11.93 -26.88 -15.82
C ASP A 367 -11.40 -26.67 -17.24
N ILE A 368 -11.99 -27.36 -18.25
CA ILE A 368 -11.62 -27.22 -19.66
C ILE A 368 -12.06 -25.85 -20.22
N SER A 369 -13.12 -25.27 -19.68
CA SER A 369 -13.73 -24.04 -20.22
C SER A 369 -13.37 -22.76 -19.44
N GLN A 370 -12.83 -22.89 -18.22
CA GLN A 370 -12.34 -21.77 -17.42
C GLN A 370 -11.22 -20.99 -18.14
N GLY A 371 -11.33 -19.65 -18.15
CA GLY A 371 -10.36 -18.76 -18.81
C GLY A 371 -10.49 -18.69 -20.34
N THR A 372 -11.58 -19.22 -20.92
CA THR A 372 -11.86 -19.15 -22.37
C THR A 372 -13.22 -18.50 -22.65
N ASP A 373 -13.41 -17.93 -23.86
CA ASP A 373 -14.70 -17.38 -24.33
C ASP A 373 -15.82 -18.44 -24.54
N SER A 374 -15.56 -19.69 -24.13
CA SER A 374 -16.45 -20.84 -24.36
C SER A 374 -17.09 -21.42 -23.09
N PHE A 375 -16.89 -20.79 -21.93
CA PHE A 375 -17.54 -21.18 -20.67
C PHE A 375 -19.07 -21.11 -20.77
N ASP A 376 -19.75 -22.20 -20.39
CA ASP A 376 -21.21 -22.28 -20.32
C ASP A 376 -21.66 -22.29 -18.85
N PRO A 377 -22.21 -21.18 -18.31
CA PRO A 377 -22.59 -21.10 -16.91
C PRO A 377 -23.72 -22.08 -16.53
N ARG A 378 -24.46 -22.68 -17.50
CA ARG A 378 -25.45 -23.73 -17.21
C ARG A 378 -24.84 -24.94 -16.50
N LEU A 379 -23.54 -25.18 -16.69
CA LEU A 379 -22.78 -26.23 -16.01
C LEU A 379 -22.79 -26.04 -14.48
N LEU A 380 -22.62 -24.80 -14.00
CA LEU A 380 -22.69 -24.47 -12.57
C LEU A 380 -24.07 -24.81 -11.99
N SER A 381 -25.13 -24.39 -12.69
CA SER A 381 -26.51 -24.70 -12.29
C SER A 381 -26.80 -26.20 -12.25
N ASN A 382 -26.27 -26.97 -13.21
CA ASN A 382 -26.48 -28.42 -13.28
C ASN A 382 -25.68 -29.16 -12.19
N ARG A 383 -24.42 -28.76 -11.95
CA ARG A 383 -23.57 -29.31 -10.90
C ARG A 383 -24.12 -28.99 -9.50
N ALA A 384 -24.62 -27.77 -9.27
CA ALA A 384 -25.34 -27.42 -8.05
C ALA A 384 -26.53 -28.34 -7.77
N SER A 385 -27.28 -28.73 -8.82
CA SER A 385 -28.41 -29.66 -8.67
C SER A 385 -27.96 -31.05 -8.23
N ALA A 386 -26.80 -31.52 -8.72
CA ALA A 386 -26.21 -32.80 -8.31
C ALA A 386 -25.70 -32.75 -6.87
N TYR A 387 -25.02 -31.66 -6.49
CA TYR A 387 -24.60 -31.43 -5.10
C TYR A 387 -25.78 -31.41 -4.12
N LEU A 388 -26.91 -30.78 -4.48
CA LEU A 388 -28.12 -30.80 -3.65
C LEU A 388 -28.66 -32.22 -3.41
N ARG A 389 -28.63 -33.09 -4.43
CA ARG A 389 -29.05 -34.50 -4.31
C ARG A 389 -28.14 -35.30 -3.37
N LEU A 390 -26.85 -34.98 -3.37
CA LEU A 390 -25.85 -35.59 -2.47
C LEU A 390 -25.73 -34.90 -1.10
N LYS A 391 -26.59 -33.91 -0.80
CA LYS A 391 -26.53 -33.10 0.44
C LYS A 391 -25.20 -32.37 0.65
N GLN A 392 -24.46 -32.11 -0.41
CA GLN A 392 -23.24 -31.30 -0.37
C GLN A 392 -23.61 -29.81 -0.49
N PHE A 393 -24.25 -29.28 0.56
CA PHE A 393 -24.91 -27.98 0.50
C PHE A 393 -23.93 -26.79 0.32
N ASN A 394 -22.74 -26.83 0.93
CA ASN A 394 -21.73 -25.78 0.75
C ASN A 394 -21.27 -25.66 -0.71
N ASN A 395 -21.03 -26.79 -1.38
CA ASN A 395 -20.62 -26.81 -2.80
C ASN A 395 -21.77 -26.32 -3.70
N ALA A 396 -23.01 -26.76 -3.41
CA ALA A 396 -24.19 -26.29 -4.13
C ALA A 396 -24.42 -24.78 -3.97
N LEU A 397 -24.19 -24.24 -2.77
CA LEU A 397 -24.31 -22.80 -2.49
C LEU A 397 -23.30 -22.01 -3.31
N LYS A 398 -22.04 -22.43 -3.33
CA LYS A 398 -20.97 -21.78 -4.10
C LYS A 398 -21.29 -21.72 -5.59
N ASP A 399 -21.67 -22.86 -6.19
CA ASP A 399 -22.04 -22.93 -7.61
C ASP A 399 -23.30 -22.09 -7.92
N ALA A 400 -24.27 -22.04 -6.99
CA ALA A 400 -25.48 -21.24 -7.16
C ALA A 400 -25.19 -19.73 -7.10
N GLU A 401 -24.32 -19.29 -6.18
CA GLU A 401 -23.88 -17.89 -6.09
C GLU A 401 -23.10 -17.47 -7.34
N GLU A 402 -22.16 -18.29 -7.79
CA GLU A 402 -21.41 -18.05 -9.02
C GLU A 402 -22.35 -17.98 -10.24
N TYR A 403 -23.32 -18.89 -10.35
CA TYR A 403 -24.30 -18.87 -11.43
C TYR A 403 -25.15 -17.59 -11.46
N ILE A 404 -25.53 -17.04 -10.31
CA ILE A 404 -26.31 -15.80 -10.19
C ILE A 404 -25.49 -14.59 -10.71
N THR A 405 -24.16 -14.61 -10.63
CA THR A 405 -23.33 -13.53 -11.20
C THR A 405 -23.42 -13.45 -12.72
N TYR A 406 -23.62 -14.57 -13.41
CA TYR A 406 -23.80 -14.63 -14.87
C TYR A 406 -25.26 -14.37 -15.29
N PHE A 407 -26.23 -14.86 -14.51
CA PHE A 407 -27.66 -14.75 -14.80
C PHE A 407 -28.42 -14.24 -13.57
N SER A 408 -28.33 -12.92 -13.33
CA SER A 408 -28.88 -12.26 -12.15
C SER A 408 -30.42 -12.27 -12.08
N GLU A 409 -31.11 -12.44 -13.20
CA GLU A 409 -32.58 -12.49 -13.25
C GLU A 409 -33.15 -13.92 -13.24
N CYS A 410 -32.30 -14.94 -13.08
CA CYS A 410 -32.72 -16.33 -13.22
C CYS A 410 -33.22 -16.92 -11.90
N TRP A 411 -34.52 -17.24 -11.83
CA TRP A 411 -35.12 -17.92 -10.67
C TRP A 411 -34.43 -19.22 -10.27
N ARG A 412 -33.83 -19.95 -11.23
CA ARG A 412 -33.16 -21.24 -10.99
C ARG A 412 -31.89 -21.11 -10.16
N GLY A 413 -31.22 -19.97 -10.20
CA GLY A 413 -30.05 -19.68 -9.38
C GLY A 413 -30.47 -19.49 -7.93
N TYR A 414 -31.38 -18.53 -7.71
CA TYR A 414 -31.94 -18.24 -6.39
C TYR A 414 -32.64 -19.44 -5.73
N ALA A 415 -33.36 -20.26 -6.51
CA ALA A 415 -34.02 -21.45 -5.98
C ALA A 415 -33.01 -22.49 -5.44
N LYS A 416 -31.89 -22.69 -6.15
CA LYS A 416 -30.82 -23.60 -5.67
C LYS A 416 -30.09 -23.03 -4.48
N LYS A 417 -29.81 -21.72 -4.48
CA LYS A 417 -29.26 -21.01 -3.33
C LYS A 417 -30.15 -21.18 -2.10
N ALA A 418 -31.46 -20.99 -2.23
CA ALA A 418 -32.42 -21.18 -1.14
C ALA A 418 -32.40 -22.61 -0.59
N LEU A 419 -32.44 -23.64 -1.46
CA LEU A 419 -32.40 -25.04 -1.04
C LEU A 419 -31.08 -25.42 -0.36
N ALA A 420 -29.95 -24.91 -0.85
CA ALA A 420 -28.65 -25.13 -0.26
C ALA A 420 -28.57 -24.50 1.15
N LEU A 421 -29.00 -23.25 1.29
CA LEU A 421 -29.04 -22.53 2.57
C LEU A 421 -29.98 -23.22 3.57
N GLN A 422 -31.13 -23.74 3.11
CA GLN A 422 -32.03 -24.53 3.95
C GLN A 422 -31.35 -25.80 4.47
N GLY A 423 -30.56 -26.48 3.63
CA GLY A 423 -29.78 -27.66 4.02
C GLY A 423 -28.64 -27.35 5.00
N LEU A 424 -28.10 -26.13 4.95
CA LEU A 424 -27.11 -25.61 5.90
C LEU A 424 -27.73 -25.06 7.21
N ASN A 425 -29.06 -25.11 7.33
CA ASN A 425 -29.81 -24.54 8.45
C ASN A 425 -29.71 -23.00 8.56
N GLU A 426 -29.36 -22.31 7.46
CA GLU A 426 -29.39 -20.85 7.36
C GLU A 426 -30.80 -20.37 6.94
N LYS A 427 -31.78 -20.59 7.82
CA LYS A 427 -33.22 -20.37 7.56
C LYS A 427 -33.52 -18.99 6.95
N TRP A 428 -32.91 -17.94 7.45
CA TRP A 428 -33.18 -16.55 7.03
C TRP A 428 -32.67 -16.23 5.63
N ASN A 429 -31.42 -16.58 5.35
CA ASN A 429 -30.83 -16.42 4.02
C ASN A 429 -31.59 -17.28 2.99
N ALA A 430 -32.05 -18.46 3.40
CA ALA A 430 -32.88 -19.35 2.57
C ALA A 430 -34.23 -18.70 2.23
N VAL A 431 -34.89 -18.05 3.19
CA VAL A 431 -36.15 -17.30 2.99
C VAL A 431 -35.96 -16.08 2.08
N CYS A 432 -34.87 -15.33 2.24
CA CYS A 432 -34.58 -14.19 1.35
C CYS A 432 -34.34 -14.65 -0.09
N ALA A 433 -33.52 -15.70 -0.27
CA ALA A 433 -33.26 -16.30 -1.57
C ALA A 433 -34.54 -16.90 -2.18
N SER A 434 -35.44 -17.45 -1.36
CA SER A 434 -36.69 -18.00 -1.86
C SER A 434 -37.67 -16.92 -2.33
N ALA A 435 -37.70 -15.77 -1.63
CA ALA A 435 -38.46 -14.60 -2.05
C ALA A 435 -37.97 -14.03 -3.39
N LEU A 436 -36.65 -13.96 -3.60
CA LEU A 436 -36.06 -13.56 -4.89
C LEU A 436 -36.39 -14.58 -6.01
N ALA A 437 -36.36 -15.87 -5.72
CA ALA A 437 -36.77 -16.90 -6.69
C ALA A 437 -38.25 -16.74 -7.10
N PHE A 438 -39.13 -16.45 -6.14
CA PHE A 438 -40.55 -16.19 -6.38
C PHE A 438 -40.78 -14.90 -7.18
N TYR A 439 -39.99 -13.85 -6.93
CA TYR A 439 -40.07 -12.61 -7.70
C TYR A 439 -39.82 -12.85 -9.19
N HIS A 440 -38.74 -13.56 -9.54
CA HIS A 440 -38.40 -13.87 -10.93
C HIS A 440 -39.33 -14.92 -11.57
N ASN A 441 -39.99 -15.77 -10.78
CA ASN A 441 -41.01 -16.69 -11.28
C ASN A 441 -42.09 -16.94 -10.22
N ARG A 442 -43.29 -16.39 -10.45
CA ARG A 442 -44.43 -16.44 -9.54
C ARG A 442 -44.95 -17.87 -9.28
N ASN A 443 -44.64 -18.81 -10.18
CA ASN A 443 -45.14 -20.18 -10.11
C ASN A 443 -44.10 -21.17 -9.55
N VAL A 444 -42.98 -20.72 -9.00
CA VAL A 444 -41.91 -21.58 -8.47
C VAL A 444 -42.41 -22.56 -7.41
N PHE A 445 -43.31 -22.11 -6.50
CA PHE A 445 -43.88 -22.97 -5.46
C PHE A 445 -44.83 -24.06 -6.01
N GLU A 446 -45.31 -23.93 -7.24
CA GLU A 446 -46.25 -24.88 -7.87
C GLU A 446 -45.54 -25.83 -8.84
N HIS A 447 -44.53 -25.34 -9.56
CA HIS A 447 -43.86 -26.09 -10.63
C HIS A 447 -42.52 -26.72 -10.21
N PHE A 448 -42.03 -26.43 -9.00
CA PHE A 448 -40.76 -26.98 -8.50
C PHE A 448 -40.96 -27.69 -7.15
N PRO A 449 -41.29 -29.00 -7.14
CA PRO A 449 -41.63 -29.75 -5.93
C PRO A 449 -40.63 -29.68 -4.77
N PRO A 450 -39.29 -29.70 -4.99
CA PRO A 450 -38.34 -29.54 -3.89
C PRO A 450 -38.53 -28.24 -3.09
N PHE A 451 -38.98 -27.19 -3.76
CA PHE A 451 -39.19 -25.88 -3.15
C PHE A 451 -40.47 -25.83 -2.31
N GLN A 452 -41.54 -26.48 -2.78
CA GLN A 452 -42.79 -26.61 -2.03
C GLN A 452 -42.59 -27.39 -0.73
N THR A 453 -41.81 -28.48 -0.78
CA THR A 453 -41.50 -29.30 0.41
C THR A 453 -40.62 -28.57 1.41
N SER A 454 -39.64 -27.78 0.93
CA SER A 454 -38.68 -27.10 1.81
C SER A 454 -39.20 -25.79 2.42
N PHE A 455 -40.18 -25.13 1.80
CA PHE A 455 -40.71 -23.83 2.24
C PHE A 455 -42.24 -23.78 2.31
N PRO A 456 -42.89 -24.64 3.12
CA PRO A 456 -44.33 -24.58 3.33
C PRO A 456 -44.67 -23.26 4.01
N ASN A 457 -45.64 -22.51 3.48
CA ASN A 457 -46.17 -21.23 3.99
C ASN A 457 -45.39 -19.93 3.65
N VAL A 458 -44.17 -19.99 3.11
CA VAL A 458 -43.41 -18.76 2.78
C VAL A 458 -44.11 -17.91 1.71
N LYS A 459 -44.80 -18.53 0.75
CA LYS A 459 -45.55 -17.83 -0.33
C LYS A 459 -46.56 -16.81 0.22
N GLN A 460 -47.21 -17.10 1.34
CA GLN A 460 -48.25 -16.24 1.92
C GLN A 460 -47.68 -15.01 2.64
N SER A 461 -46.39 -15.06 3.02
CA SER A 461 -45.70 -13.98 3.72
C SER A 461 -44.97 -13.03 2.78
N ILE A 462 -44.87 -13.33 1.47
CA ILE A 462 -44.16 -12.49 0.49
C ILE A 462 -45.08 -11.41 -0.07
N HIS A 463 -44.68 -10.16 0.12
CA HIS A 463 -45.31 -8.96 -0.44
C HIS A 463 -44.33 -8.27 -1.39
N VAL A 464 -44.70 -8.13 -2.66
CA VAL A 464 -43.86 -7.40 -3.64
C VAL A 464 -44.35 -5.97 -3.74
N CYS A 465 -43.45 -5.01 -3.55
CA CYS A 465 -43.70 -3.59 -3.60
C CYS A 465 -42.92 -2.97 -4.76
N ASP A 466 -43.66 -2.28 -5.61
CA ASP A 466 -43.25 -1.60 -6.85
C ASP A 466 -43.22 -0.06 -6.69
N ASN A 467 -43.89 0.47 -5.67
CA ASN A 467 -44.04 1.91 -5.46
C ASN A 467 -44.14 2.28 -3.96
N MET A 468 -44.09 3.58 -3.68
CA MET A 468 -44.08 4.08 -2.30
C MET A 468 -45.37 3.75 -1.54
N SER A 469 -46.52 3.79 -2.21
CA SER A 469 -47.83 3.51 -1.60
C SER A 469 -47.96 2.04 -1.19
N SER A 470 -47.46 1.10 -2.01
CA SER A 470 -47.46 -0.34 -1.68
C SER A 470 -46.51 -0.67 -0.52
N LEU A 471 -45.34 0.00 -0.46
CA LEU A 471 -44.41 -0.08 0.67
C LEU A 471 -45.04 0.46 1.97
N ILE A 472 -45.61 1.66 1.96
CA ILE A 472 -46.24 2.26 3.15
C ILE A 472 -47.40 1.39 3.63
N SER A 473 -48.27 0.91 2.72
CA SER A 473 -49.38 0.05 3.09
C SER A 473 -48.91 -1.27 3.73
N SER A 474 -47.82 -1.84 3.24
CA SER A 474 -47.27 -3.09 3.77
C SER A 474 -46.62 -2.89 5.14
N LEU A 475 -45.96 -1.74 5.36
CA LEU A 475 -45.37 -1.33 6.64
C LEU A 475 -46.43 -0.93 7.68
N ALA A 476 -47.50 -0.24 7.28
CA ALA A 476 -48.58 0.20 8.18
C ALA A 476 -49.35 -0.97 8.80
N GLN A 477 -49.48 -2.08 8.08
CA GLN A 477 -50.15 -3.29 8.55
C GLN A 477 -49.28 -4.16 9.48
N LEU A 478 -48.21 -3.63 10.09
CA LEU A 478 -47.30 -4.38 10.98
C LEU A 478 -47.69 -4.33 12.47
N ALA A 479 -48.84 -3.73 12.81
CA ALA A 479 -49.29 -3.62 14.19
C ALA A 479 -49.76 -4.97 14.79
N HIS A 480 -49.05 -5.40 15.83
CA HIS A 480 -49.35 -6.40 16.87
C HIS A 480 -49.75 -7.84 16.44
N GLY A 481 -48.77 -8.76 16.48
CA GLY A 481 -48.99 -10.21 16.38
C GLY A 481 -47.90 -11.06 17.08
N ILE A 482 -48.29 -12.27 17.50
CA ILE A 482 -47.58 -13.22 18.38
C ILE A 482 -46.26 -13.73 17.78
N VAL A 483 -45.30 -14.04 18.68
CA VAL A 483 -43.96 -14.59 18.41
C VAL A 483 -44.03 -15.87 17.56
N SER A 484 -43.40 -15.86 16.38
CA SER A 484 -43.10 -17.04 15.57
C SER A 484 -41.67 -16.99 15.01
N ASP A 485 -41.04 -18.15 14.78
CA ASP A 485 -39.67 -18.29 14.22
C ASP A 485 -39.54 -17.88 12.74
N ILE A 486 -40.65 -17.57 12.06
CA ILE A 486 -40.75 -17.17 10.64
C ILE A 486 -41.09 -15.67 10.61
N PRO A 487 -40.52 -14.85 9.70
CA PRO A 487 -40.87 -13.44 9.63
C PRO A 487 -42.36 -13.30 9.34
N SER A 488 -43.03 -12.45 10.12
CA SER A 488 -44.46 -12.17 9.95
C SER A 488 -44.77 -11.64 8.54
N LYS A 489 -43.81 -10.91 7.93
CA LYS A 489 -43.87 -10.40 6.55
C LYS A 489 -42.48 -10.32 5.90
N ILE A 490 -42.41 -10.68 4.62
CA ILE A 490 -41.24 -10.55 3.74
C ILE A 490 -41.62 -9.54 2.65
N ILE A 491 -40.96 -8.40 2.62
CA ILE A 491 -41.20 -7.33 1.66
C ILE A 491 -40.09 -7.34 0.62
N VAL A 492 -40.46 -7.59 -0.63
CA VAL A 492 -39.55 -7.56 -1.77
C VAL A 492 -39.73 -6.23 -2.50
N LEU A 493 -38.65 -5.48 -2.67
CA LEU A 493 -38.66 -4.13 -3.26
C LEU A 493 -38.09 -4.17 -4.67
N GLU A 494 -38.84 -3.65 -5.65
CA GLU A 494 -38.36 -3.48 -7.01
C GLU A 494 -37.29 -2.36 -7.10
N PRO A 495 -36.36 -2.42 -8.09
CA PRO A 495 -35.31 -1.43 -8.27
C PRO A 495 -35.87 -0.01 -8.34
N GLY A 496 -35.38 0.87 -7.47
CA GLY A 496 -35.96 2.21 -7.33
C GLY A 496 -35.48 2.94 -6.08
N LYS A 497 -35.84 4.23 -6.01
CA LYS A 497 -35.58 5.10 -4.87
C LYS A 497 -36.88 5.33 -4.11
N TYR A 498 -36.89 4.95 -2.84
CA TYR A 498 -38.03 5.06 -1.93
C TYR A 498 -37.69 6.10 -0.86
N TYR A 499 -38.60 7.05 -0.62
CA TYR A 499 -38.37 8.15 0.32
C TYR A 499 -39.36 8.06 1.48
N LEU A 500 -38.85 7.80 2.69
CA LEU A 500 -39.62 7.68 3.92
C LEU A 500 -39.50 8.98 4.74
N SER A 501 -40.65 9.53 5.11
CA SER A 501 -40.74 10.72 5.98
C SER A 501 -41.97 10.62 6.89
N THR A 502 -42.05 11.47 7.91
CA THR A 502 -43.20 11.54 8.83
C THR A 502 -44.52 11.79 8.09
N GLU A 503 -44.50 12.61 7.03
CA GLU A 503 -45.67 12.97 6.22
C GLU A 503 -46.28 11.76 5.50
N CYS A 504 -45.48 10.72 5.25
CA CYS A 504 -45.94 9.49 4.59
C CYS A 504 -46.97 8.70 5.42
N PHE A 505 -47.05 8.93 6.73
CA PHE A 505 -47.90 8.17 7.65
C PHE A 505 -49.05 9.01 8.25
N ASP A 506 -49.16 10.30 7.90
CA ASP A 506 -50.16 11.21 8.49
C ASP A 506 -51.62 10.81 8.19
N GLY A 507 -51.88 10.12 7.08
CA GLY A 507 -53.22 9.65 6.67
C GLY A 507 -53.70 8.34 7.32
N LEU A 508 -52.88 7.72 8.20
CA LEU A 508 -53.17 6.44 8.85
C LEU A 508 -53.41 6.59 10.38
N ARG A 509 -53.48 7.83 10.89
CA ARG A 509 -53.71 8.12 12.31
C ARG A 509 -55.09 7.65 12.76
N THR A 510 -55.15 6.80 13.78
CA THR A 510 -56.37 6.62 14.59
C THR A 510 -56.19 7.29 15.95
N ASP A 511 -57.27 7.81 16.54
CA ASP A 511 -57.25 8.62 17.77
C ASP A 511 -56.71 7.89 19.03
N GLU A 512 -56.40 6.59 18.92
CA GLU A 512 -55.78 5.79 20.00
C GLU A 512 -54.25 5.59 19.85
N ASP A 513 -53.63 6.07 18.76
CA ASP A 513 -52.20 5.87 18.52
C ASP A 513 -51.33 6.94 19.21
N GLN A 514 -51.05 6.74 20.50
CA GLN A 514 -49.93 7.42 21.21
C GLN A 514 -48.55 7.12 20.59
N PHE A 515 -48.47 6.26 19.56
CA PHE A 515 -47.27 5.69 18.94
C PHE A 515 -46.50 6.63 17.98
N LEU A 516 -47.11 7.72 17.51
CA LEU A 516 -46.49 8.64 16.52
C LEU A 516 -45.94 9.94 17.13
N GLU A 517 -45.93 10.08 18.47
CA GLU A 517 -45.21 11.20 19.13
C GLU A 517 -43.68 11.06 19.01
N GLU A 518 -43.17 9.84 18.82
CA GLU A 518 -41.75 9.58 18.55
C GLU A 518 -41.51 9.48 17.03
N LYS A 519 -40.62 10.32 16.49
CA LYS A 519 -40.32 10.45 15.05
C LYS A 519 -39.57 9.24 14.45
N CYS A 520 -40.05 8.00 14.63
CA CYS A 520 -39.38 6.77 14.21
C CYS A 520 -40.35 5.69 13.69
N LEU A 521 -39.95 4.92 12.69
CA LEU A 521 -40.66 3.71 12.26
C LEU A 521 -40.35 2.55 13.21
N TRP A 522 -41.36 2.03 13.91
CA TRP A 522 -41.22 0.80 14.71
C TRP A 522 -41.32 -0.42 13.81
N THR A 523 -40.24 -1.20 13.70
CA THR A 523 -40.22 -2.44 12.91
C THR A 523 -39.83 -3.63 13.76
N GLY A 524 -40.53 -4.76 13.55
CA GLY A 524 -40.26 -6.00 14.25
C GLY A 524 -40.86 -7.20 13.52
N GLY A 525 -40.07 -8.26 13.32
CA GLY A 525 -40.48 -9.47 12.60
C GLY A 525 -40.61 -9.31 11.08
N VAL A 526 -39.78 -8.44 10.49
CA VAL A 526 -39.82 -8.06 9.06
C VAL A 526 -38.53 -8.42 8.35
N CYS A 527 -38.65 -8.88 7.11
CA CYS A 527 -37.54 -9.08 6.19
C CYS A 527 -37.71 -8.18 4.97
N LEU A 528 -36.74 -7.28 4.71
CA LEU A 528 -36.69 -6.42 3.55
C LEU A 528 -35.66 -6.97 2.54
N VAL A 529 -36.09 -7.18 1.30
CA VAL A 529 -35.27 -7.78 0.24
C VAL A 529 -35.30 -6.88 -0.99
N GLY A 530 -34.16 -6.31 -1.37
CA GLY A 530 -34.03 -5.56 -2.61
C GLY A 530 -33.81 -6.47 -3.81
N VAL A 531 -34.54 -6.21 -4.89
CA VAL A 531 -34.34 -6.86 -6.19
C VAL A 531 -33.17 -6.20 -6.90
N GLY A 532 -32.21 -7.01 -7.35
CA GLY A 532 -31.03 -6.56 -8.07
C GLY A 532 -29.74 -7.06 -7.42
N HIS A 533 -28.82 -7.56 -8.26
CA HIS A 533 -27.53 -8.06 -7.85
C HIS A 533 -26.44 -7.32 -8.62
N SER A 534 -26.13 -6.09 -8.22
CA SER A 534 -24.90 -5.45 -8.69
C SER A 534 -23.79 -5.72 -7.68
N SER A 535 -22.58 -5.98 -8.19
CA SER A 535 -21.38 -6.23 -7.37
C SER A 535 -20.84 -4.96 -6.69
N SER A 536 -21.28 -3.78 -7.11
CA SER A 536 -20.78 -2.49 -6.61
C SER A 536 -21.78 -1.77 -5.69
N GLU A 537 -23.07 -1.69 -6.06
CA GLU A 537 -24.10 -0.97 -5.30
C GLU A 537 -25.51 -1.62 -5.36
N PRO A 538 -26.29 -1.65 -4.26
CA PRO A 538 -27.67 -2.12 -4.30
C PRO A 538 -28.55 -1.27 -5.24
N ALA A 539 -29.38 -1.93 -6.07
CA ALA A 539 -30.27 -1.25 -7.02
C ALA A 539 -31.50 -0.59 -6.36
N VAL A 540 -31.72 -0.85 -5.07
CA VAL A 540 -32.83 -0.32 -4.28
C VAL A 540 -32.28 0.60 -3.19
N THR A 541 -32.79 1.83 -3.15
CA THR A 541 -32.36 2.85 -2.17
C THR A 541 -33.54 3.30 -1.32
N LEU A 542 -33.39 3.24 0.00
CA LEU A 542 -34.30 3.77 1.01
C LEU A 542 -33.70 5.05 1.61
N SER A 543 -34.34 6.19 1.36
CA SER A 543 -33.91 7.50 1.86
C SER A 543 -34.84 7.97 2.99
N PHE A 544 -34.25 8.39 4.11
CA PHE A 544 -34.98 8.85 5.30
C PHE A 544 -34.86 10.38 5.45
N GLY A 545 -35.98 11.05 5.62
CA GLY A 545 -36.08 12.52 5.75
C GLY A 545 -36.91 13.00 6.95
N SER A 546 -36.91 14.31 7.20
CA SER A 546 -37.78 14.97 8.21
C SER A 546 -37.67 14.44 9.65
N ASN A 547 -36.44 14.18 10.13
CA ASN A 547 -36.14 13.58 11.45
C ASN A 547 -36.77 12.20 11.68
N PHE A 548 -37.13 11.48 10.62
CA PHE A 548 -37.72 10.15 10.68
C PHE A 548 -36.65 9.06 10.77
N GLY A 549 -36.54 8.42 11.94
CA GLY A 549 -35.59 7.32 12.20
C GLY A 549 -36.18 5.93 11.98
N LEU A 550 -35.34 4.90 12.18
CA LEU A 550 -35.75 3.49 12.21
C LEU A 550 -35.50 2.94 13.62
N LEU A 551 -36.56 2.52 14.31
CA LEU A 551 -36.46 1.85 15.60
C LEU A 551 -36.79 0.36 15.43
N VAL A 552 -35.79 -0.48 15.65
CA VAL A 552 -35.92 -1.93 15.54
C VAL A 552 -36.09 -2.53 16.94
N SER A 553 -37.29 -3.04 17.23
CA SER A 553 -37.63 -3.61 18.54
C SER A 553 -37.58 -5.15 18.58
N ARG A 554 -37.68 -5.83 17.43
CA ARG A 554 -37.61 -7.31 17.31
C ARG A 554 -36.70 -7.73 16.14
N ASN A 555 -36.88 -8.95 15.62
CA ASN A 555 -36.04 -9.47 14.53
C ASN A 555 -36.21 -8.65 13.24
N PHE A 556 -35.11 -8.23 12.63
CA PHE A 556 -35.09 -7.45 11.40
C PHE A 556 -34.01 -7.96 10.46
N TYR A 557 -34.39 -8.16 9.20
CA TYR A 557 -33.49 -8.68 8.17
C TYR A 557 -33.50 -7.76 6.98
N ALA A 558 -32.33 -7.35 6.49
CA ALA A 558 -32.19 -6.55 5.28
C ALA A 558 -31.16 -7.16 4.33
N VAL A 559 -31.54 -7.28 3.06
CA VAL A 559 -30.71 -7.88 2.01
C VAL A 559 -30.75 -7.03 0.74
N ASN A 560 -29.58 -6.69 0.19
CA ASN A 560 -29.44 -5.93 -1.07
C ASN A 560 -30.13 -4.56 -1.04
N LEU A 561 -29.93 -3.78 0.03
CA LEU A 561 -30.54 -2.46 0.18
C LEU A 561 -29.49 -1.38 0.46
N SER A 562 -29.70 -0.20 -0.12
CA SER A 562 -28.96 1.01 0.24
C SER A 562 -29.82 1.89 1.13
N PHE A 563 -29.29 2.29 2.29
CA PHE A 563 -29.96 3.16 3.24
C PHE A 563 -29.24 4.51 3.31
N ILE A 564 -29.98 5.59 3.06
CA ILE A 564 -29.49 6.97 3.12
C ILE A 564 -30.25 7.71 4.21
N PHE A 565 -29.56 8.01 5.31
CA PHE A 565 -30.13 8.78 6.42
C PHE A 565 -29.76 10.25 6.26
N ASN A 566 -30.70 11.07 5.78
CA ASN A 566 -30.51 12.52 5.74
C ASN A 566 -30.86 13.15 7.09
N PHE A 567 -31.86 12.60 7.78
CA PHE A 567 -32.34 13.02 9.09
C PHE A 567 -32.91 11.81 9.84
N GLY A 568 -32.69 11.71 11.16
CA GLY A 568 -33.18 10.59 12.01
C GLY A 568 -32.22 9.40 12.13
N ASN A 569 -32.17 8.75 13.30
CA ASN A 569 -31.21 7.69 13.61
C ASN A 569 -31.81 6.29 13.41
N TRP A 570 -30.96 5.30 13.12
CA TRP A 570 -31.26 3.88 13.28
C TRP A 570 -30.88 3.44 14.70
N LEU A 571 -31.88 3.02 15.48
CA LEU A 571 -31.72 2.49 16.83
C LEU A 571 -32.23 1.05 16.92
N CYS A 572 -31.40 0.11 17.37
CA CYS A 572 -31.82 -1.26 17.68
C CYS A 572 -31.93 -1.45 19.20
N ALA A 573 -33.09 -1.91 19.67
CA ALA A 573 -33.33 -2.23 21.07
C ALA A 573 -32.53 -3.46 21.54
N ARG A 574 -32.35 -3.62 22.86
CA ARG A 574 -31.54 -4.71 23.45
C ARG A 574 -32.02 -6.13 23.10
N GLU A 575 -33.32 -6.32 22.91
CA GLU A 575 -33.91 -7.63 22.60
C GLU A 575 -33.99 -7.93 21.09
N SER A 576 -33.53 -6.99 20.24
CA SER A 576 -33.60 -7.14 18.79
C SER A 576 -32.49 -8.04 18.25
N MET A 577 -32.82 -8.77 17.17
CA MET A 577 -31.86 -9.50 16.35
C MET A 577 -31.87 -8.92 14.94
N VAL A 578 -30.75 -8.35 14.51
CA VAL A 578 -30.63 -7.66 13.23
C VAL A 578 -29.61 -8.38 12.36
N MET A 579 -29.99 -8.73 11.14
CA MET A 579 -29.07 -9.29 10.15
C MET A 579 -29.07 -8.44 8.87
N LEU A 580 -27.88 -8.02 8.47
CA LEU A 580 -27.64 -7.18 7.30
C LEU A 580 -26.72 -7.93 6.34
N PHE A 581 -27.18 -8.12 5.10
CA PHE A 581 -26.39 -8.77 4.06
C PHE A 581 -26.35 -7.92 2.80
N ASN A 582 -25.14 -7.64 2.29
CA ASN A 582 -24.95 -6.88 1.06
C ASN A 582 -25.71 -5.53 1.03
N CYS A 583 -25.66 -4.80 2.15
CA CYS A 583 -26.33 -3.50 2.30
C CYS A 583 -25.31 -2.36 2.33
N SER A 584 -25.72 -1.18 1.85
CA SER A 584 -24.91 0.04 1.89
C SER A 584 -25.57 1.09 2.78
N PHE A 585 -24.77 1.84 3.54
CA PHE A 585 -25.21 2.80 4.53
C PHE A 585 -24.46 4.12 4.36
N THR A 586 -25.22 5.22 4.25
CA THR A 586 -24.69 6.58 4.21
C THR A 586 -25.50 7.47 5.15
N SER A 587 -24.82 8.33 5.91
CA SER A 587 -25.47 9.27 6.83
C SER A 587 -24.95 10.69 6.67
N ASN A 588 -25.89 11.63 6.49
CA ASN A 588 -25.61 13.06 6.49
C ASN A 588 -25.82 13.73 7.85
N ILE A 589 -25.97 12.93 8.92
CA ILE A 589 -26.29 13.35 10.27
C ILE A 589 -25.00 13.53 11.08
N ASN A 590 -24.93 14.59 11.90
CA ASN A 590 -23.76 14.86 12.74
C ASN A 590 -23.72 14.00 14.03
N GLU A 591 -24.85 13.43 14.44
CA GLU A 591 -25.03 12.53 15.58
C GLU A 591 -24.86 11.05 15.20
N LEU A 592 -24.85 10.13 16.18
CA LEU A 592 -24.71 8.69 15.94
C LEU A 592 -25.87 8.13 15.11
N ALA A 593 -25.62 7.95 13.81
CA ALA A 593 -26.64 7.50 12.87
C ALA A 593 -27.07 6.04 13.06
N PHE A 594 -26.16 5.15 13.48
CA PHE A 594 -26.44 3.72 13.63
C PHE A 594 -26.00 3.22 15.00
N VAL A 595 -26.95 2.85 15.84
CA VAL A 595 -26.69 2.32 17.18
C VAL A 595 -27.43 1.00 17.36
N SER A 596 -26.68 -0.08 17.62
CA SER A 596 -27.25 -1.38 17.95
C SER A 596 -26.97 -1.76 19.40
N GLN A 597 -28.03 -1.91 20.20
CA GLN A 597 -27.94 -2.44 21.57
C GLN A 597 -28.23 -3.94 21.65
N GLY A 598 -28.76 -4.56 20.58
CA GLY A 598 -29.13 -5.97 20.50
C GLY A 598 -28.06 -6.85 19.84
N SER A 599 -28.49 -7.97 19.25
CA SER A 599 -27.63 -8.85 18.45
C SER A 599 -27.60 -8.39 16.99
N LEU A 600 -26.41 -8.07 16.47
CA LEU A 600 -26.22 -7.56 15.12
C LEU A 600 -25.27 -8.47 14.32
N SER A 601 -25.70 -8.93 13.16
CA SER A 601 -24.85 -9.62 12.18
C SER A 601 -24.76 -8.80 10.90
N VAL A 602 -23.55 -8.44 10.50
CA VAL A 602 -23.27 -7.62 9.31
C VAL A 602 -22.33 -8.39 8.40
N LYS A 603 -22.79 -8.69 7.19
CA LYS A 603 -21.98 -9.43 6.20
C LYS A 603 -21.98 -8.73 4.86
N LYS A 604 -20.79 -8.55 4.26
CA LYS A 604 -20.64 -7.93 2.93
C LYS A 604 -21.28 -6.53 2.83
N CYS A 605 -21.32 -5.78 3.92
CA CYS A 605 -21.96 -4.46 3.95
C CYS A 605 -20.94 -3.32 3.82
N GLN A 606 -21.43 -2.14 3.41
CA GLN A 606 -20.61 -0.94 3.23
C GLN A 606 -21.19 0.20 4.07
N PHE A 607 -20.34 0.83 4.90
CA PHE A 607 -20.68 2.02 5.69
C PHE A 607 -19.79 3.17 5.23
N ILE A 608 -20.33 4.00 4.34
CA ILE A 608 -19.55 4.96 3.56
C ILE A 608 -20.04 6.39 3.73
N ASN A 609 -19.10 7.33 3.81
CA ASN A 609 -19.33 8.77 3.80
C ASN A 609 -20.31 9.26 4.88
N CYS A 610 -20.25 8.69 6.09
CA CYS A 610 -21.05 9.18 7.21
C CYS A 610 -20.43 10.43 7.85
N LYS A 611 -21.22 11.47 8.14
CA LYS A 611 -20.77 12.67 8.87
C LYS A 611 -20.46 12.43 10.35
N SER A 612 -20.85 11.29 10.88
CA SER A 612 -20.63 10.85 12.27
C SER A 612 -19.84 9.54 12.33
N THR A 613 -19.88 8.86 13.48
CA THR A 613 -19.51 7.45 13.55
C THR A 613 -20.42 6.62 12.64
N ALA A 614 -19.84 5.69 11.88
CA ALA A 614 -20.58 4.89 10.90
C ALA A 614 -21.42 3.79 11.57
N LEU A 615 -20.89 3.08 12.56
CA LEU A 615 -21.63 2.09 13.34
C LEU A 615 -21.19 2.08 14.80
N CYS A 616 -22.16 2.15 15.72
CA CYS A 616 -21.94 2.01 17.16
C CYS A 616 -22.59 0.73 17.68
N ALA A 617 -21.76 -0.25 18.07
CA ALA A 617 -22.18 -1.50 18.68
C ALA A 617 -22.13 -1.40 20.22
N ALA A 618 -23.30 -1.41 20.85
CA ALA A 618 -23.46 -1.47 22.31
C ALA A 618 -23.94 -2.85 22.80
N GLY A 619 -24.32 -3.75 21.88
CA GLY A 619 -24.69 -5.15 22.15
C GLY A 619 -23.68 -6.15 21.55
N SER A 620 -24.15 -7.35 21.22
CA SER A 620 -23.34 -8.37 20.53
C SER A 620 -23.34 -8.10 19.03
N ALA A 621 -22.18 -7.91 18.41
CA ALA A 621 -22.03 -7.65 16.99
C ALA A 621 -21.04 -8.62 16.33
N GLU A 622 -21.40 -9.20 15.20
CA GLU A 622 -20.49 -9.91 14.30
C GLU A 622 -20.46 -9.20 12.95
N VAL A 623 -19.26 -8.82 12.50
CA VAL A 623 -19.03 -8.08 11.26
C VAL A 623 -18.02 -8.85 10.41
N GLU A 624 -18.42 -9.21 9.20
CA GLU A 624 -17.62 -10.02 8.27
C GLU A 624 -17.63 -9.43 6.86
N ASP A 625 -16.48 -9.47 6.17
CA ASP A 625 -16.31 -9.04 4.77
C ASP A 625 -16.87 -7.63 4.46
N SER A 626 -16.81 -6.72 5.43
CA SER A 626 -17.49 -5.41 5.34
C SER A 626 -16.49 -4.25 5.24
N VAL A 627 -16.94 -3.12 4.69
CA VAL A 627 -16.11 -1.93 4.44
C VAL A 627 -16.65 -0.73 5.20
N PHE A 628 -15.79 -0.04 5.95
CA PHE A 628 -16.09 1.22 6.64
C PHE A 628 -15.15 2.30 6.12
N SER A 629 -15.66 3.25 5.32
CA SER A 629 -14.79 4.24 4.71
C SER A 629 -15.34 5.64 4.53
N GLY A 630 -14.44 6.62 4.53
CA GLY A 630 -14.78 8.03 4.31
C GLY A 630 -15.63 8.65 5.43
N ASN A 631 -15.68 8.07 6.62
CA ASN A 631 -16.50 8.57 7.71
C ASN A 631 -15.78 9.70 8.47
N MET A 632 -16.50 10.78 8.80
CA MET A 632 -15.91 11.97 9.45
C MET A 632 -15.50 11.76 10.91
N SER A 633 -15.94 10.66 11.54
CA SER A 633 -15.54 10.27 12.91
C SER A 633 -15.00 8.83 12.92
N VAL A 634 -15.60 7.91 13.69
CA VAL A 634 -15.15 6.52 13.80
C VAL A 634 -15.79 5.64 12.73
N GLY A 635 -15.02 4.75 12.10
CA GLY A 635 -15.59 3.71 11.25
C GLY A 635 -16.50 2.79 12.05
N LEU A 636 -15.93 2.12 13.06
CA LEU A 636 -16.65 1.21 13.96
C LEU A 636 -16.35 1.50 15.43
N LYS A 637 -17.39 1.73 16.22
CA LYS A 637 -17.27 2.03 17.65
C LYS A 637 -17.96 0.96 18.48
N VAL A 638 -17.30 0.48 19.53
CA VAL A 638 -17.86 -0.49 20.48
C VAL A 638 -17.89 0.14 21.87
N VAL A 639 -19.05 0.11 22.53
CA VAL A 639 -19.28 0.72 23.84
C VAL A 639 -19.90 -0.30 24.78
N GLU A 640 -19.59 -0.23 26.07
CA GLU A 640 -20.16 -1.08 27.12
C GLU A 640 -21.70 -1.22 27.04
N PRO A 641 -22.26 -2.44 27.16
CA PRO A 641 -21.61 -3.75 27.42
C PRO A 641 -21.20 -4.53 26.14
N GLY A 642 -20.91 -3.84 25.04
CA GLY A 642 -20.76 -4.43 23.72
C GLY A 642 -19.66 -5.49 23.59
N ASN A 643 -19.94 -6.49 22.74
CA ASN A 643 -18.99 -7.50 22.31
C ASN A 643 -18.94 -7.56 20.78
N LEU A 644 -17.77 -7.36 20.19
CA LEU A 644 -17.60 -7.33 18.73
C LEU A 644 -16.67 -8.46 18.26
N VAL A 645 -17.11 -9.19 17.23
CA VAL A 645 -16.26 -10.07 16.43
C VAL A 645 -16.16 -9.48 15.02
N LEU A 646 -14.96 -9.08 14.62
CA LEU A 646 -14.67 -8.44 13.33
C LEU A 646 -13.73 -9.31 12.50
N LYS A 647 -14.16 -9.71 11.29
CA LYS A 647 -13.43 -10.63 10.41
C LYS A 647 -13.32 -10.09 8.99
N ASN A 648 -12.15 -10.26 8.36
CA ASN A 648 -11.92 -10.03 6.92
C ASN A 648 -12.45 -8.67 6.39
N SER A 649 -12.46 -7.64 7.24
CA SER A 649 -13.10 -6.35 6.96
C SER A 649 -12.08 -5.24 6.76
N LYS A 650 -12.49 -4.16 6.08
CA LYS A 650 -11.63 -3.01 5.75
C LYS A 650 -12.13 -1.73 6.41
N LEU A 651 -11.28 -1.07 7.18
CA LEU A 651 -11.60 0.18 7.88
C LEU A 651 -10.59 1.25 7.46
N HIS A 652 -10.99 2.15 6.55
CA HIS A 652 -10.06 3.12 5.97
C HIS A 652 -10.64 4.50 5.66
N GLY A 653 -9.81 5.54 5.67
CA GLY A 653 -10.25 6.91 5.36
C GLY A 653 -11.19 7.53 6.41
N ASN A 654 -11.32 6.93 7.60
CA ASN A 654 -12.10 7.46 8.71
C ASN A 654 -11.22 8.37 9.59
N GLN A 655 -11.77 9.10 10.58
CA GLN A 655 -10.91 9.70 11.61
C GLN A 655 -10.24 8.64 12.47
N TRP A 656 -11.04 7.75 13.04
CA TRP A 656 -10.56 6.56 13.75
C TRP A 656 -11.07 5.31 13.03
N GLY A 657 -10.23 4.29 12.89
CA GLY A 657 -10.67 3.01 12.31
C GLY A 657 -11.65 2.31 13.24
N LEU A 658 -11.12 1.76 14.34
CA LEU A 658 -11.86 1.05 15.39
C LEU A 658 -11.65 1.73 16.75
N GLU A 659 -12.74 2.02 17.47
CA GLU A 659 -12.72 2.55 18.83
C GLU A 659 -13.43 1.57 19.79
N VAL A 660 -12.75 1.10 20.84
CA VAL A 660 -13.30 0.18 21.85
C VAL A 660 -13.30 0.85 23.22
N LYS A 661 -14.48 1.07 23.81
CA LYS A 661 -14.67 1.70 25.12
C LYS A 661 -15.38 0.78 26.09
N SER A 662 -14.70 0.34 27.14
CA SER A 662 -15.25 -0.54 28.18
C SER A 662 -15.96 -1.79 27.61
N ALA A 663 -15.45 -2.31 26.50
CA ALA A 663 -16.09 -3.38 25.71
C ALA A 663 -15.07 -4.47 25.34
N THR A 664 -15.56 -5.61 24.82
CA THR A 664 -14.71 -6.71 24.35
C THR A 664 -14.72 -6.80 22.82
N CYS A 665 -13.56 -7.01 22.20
CA CYS A 665 -13.45 -7.07 20.75
C CYS A 665 -12.43 -8.13 20.30
N ASP A 666 -12.77 -8.95 19.32
CA ASP A 666 -11.87 -9.87 18.62
C ASP A 666 -11.81 -9.52 17.13
N VAL A 667 -10.62 -9.19 16.63
CA VAL A 667 -10.41 -8.73 15.25
C VAL A 667 -9.43 -9.63 14.55
N THR A 668 -9.86 -10.21 13.42
CA THR A 668 -9.06 -11.17 12.66
C THR A 668 -9.08 -10.91 11.16
N GLY A 669 -7.94 -11.01 10.48
CA GLY A 669 -7.86 -10.90 9.02
C GLY A 669 -8.26 -9.53 8.45
N CYS A 670 -8.28 -8.46 9.25
CA CYS A 670 -8.77 -7.15 8.83
C CYS A 670 -7.65 -6.22 8.37
N GLN A 671 -8.02 -5.26 7.50
CA GLN A 671 -7.13 -4.19 7.04
C GLN A 671 -7.60 -2.85 7.60
N ILE A 672 -6.75 -2.18 8.39
CA ILE A 672 -7.08 -0.91 9.05
C ILE A 672 -6.03 0.13 8.67
N TYR A 673 -6.37 1.02 7.73
CA TYR A 673 -5.38 1.89 7.09
C TYR A 673 -5.91 3.25 6.68
N ASP A 674 -5.01 4.20 6.38
CA ASP A 674 -5.35 5.56 5.92
C ASP A 674 -6.37 6.30 6.80
N ASN A 675 -6.48 5.96 8.08
CA ASN A 675 -7.33 6.72 8.99
C ASN A 675 -6.62 8.02 9.39
N LYS A 676 -7.36 9.14 9.41
CA LYS A 676 -6.87 10.51 9.66
C LYS A 676 -6.26 10.69 11.06
N LYS A 677 -6.43 9.71 11.96
CA LYS A 677 -5.82 9.66 13.29
C LYS A 677 -5.30 8.26 13.61
N ILE A 678 -5.99 7.52 14.45
CA ILE A 678 -5.56 6.23 15.03
C ILE A 678 -6.26 5.10 14.28
N GLY A 679 -5.53 4.02 13.99
CA GLY A 679 -6.10 2.80 13.44
C GLY A 679 -7.05 2.13 14.44
N VAL A 680 -6.51 1.68 15.57
CA VAL A 680 -7.25 1.01 16.65
C VAL A 680 -7.01 1.72 17.98
N ALA A 681 -8.07 2.22 18.61
CA ALA A 681 -8.01 2.87 19.92
C ALA A 681 -8.80 2.06 20.96
N VAL A 682 -8.19 1.78 22.12
CA VAL A 682 -8.81 1.01 23.21
C VAL A 682 -8.72 1.77 24.53
N GLU A 683 -9.86 1.95 25.17
CA GLU A 683 -10.02 2.65 26.44
C GLU A 683 -10.86 1.79 27.39
N ASN A 684 -10.28 1.36 28.53
CA ASN A 684 -10.93 0.48 29.51
C ASN A 684 -11.53 -0.85 28.94
N GLY A 685 -11.19 -1.22 27.70
CA GLY A 685 -11.72 -2.40 27.01
C GLY A 685 -10.72 -3.56 26.91
N LYS A 686 -11.18 -4.70 26.40
CA LYS A 686 -10.36 -5.87 26.08
C LYS A 686 -10.35 -6.11 24.58
N ILE A 687 -9.17 -6.21 23.97
CA ILE A 687 -9.05 -6.47 22.53
C ILE A 687 -8.13 -7.66 22.23
N GLN A 688 -8.50 -8.45 21.23
CA GLN A 688 -7.63 -9.43 20.60
C GLN A 688 -7.47 -9.07 19.12
N LEU A 689 -6.22 -8.98 18.66
CA LEU A 689 -5.88 -8.67 17.27
C LEU A 689 -5.01 -9.81 16.73
N THR A 690 -5.53 -10.55 15.74
CA THR A 690 -4.81 -11.67 15.12
C THR A 690 -4.79 -11.60 13.60
N ARG A 691 -3.62 -11.64 12.96
CA ARG A 691 -3.47 -11.65 11.48
C ARG A 691 -4.12 -10.44 10.78
N ASN A 692 -3.96 -9.25 11.35
CA ASN A 692 -4.43 -8.00 10.77
C ASN A 692 -3.28 -7.21 10.14
N GLU A 693 -3.61 -6.36 9.16
CA GLU A 693 -2.70 -5.39 8.56
C GLU A 693 -3.12 -3.98 9.01
N ILE A 694 -2.26 -3.28 9.76
CA ILE A 694 -2.56 -1.94 10.30
C ILE A 694 -1.48 -0.95 9.86
N PHE A 695 -1.80 -0.08 8.91
CA PHE A 695 -0.76 0.69 8.23
C PHE A 695 -1.23 2.05 7.72
N HIS A 696 -0.31 2.98 7.46
CA HIS A 696 -0.63 4.31 6.92
C HIS A 696 -1.67 5.12 7.72
N ASN A 697 -1.90 4.82 8.99
CA ASN A 697 -2.71 5.68 9.84
C ASN A 697 -1.88 6.93 10.20
N ASP A 698 -2.49 8.12 10.21
CA ASP A 698 -1.74 9.38 10.36
C ASP A 698 -1.10 9.53 11.77
N ARG A 699 -1.54 8.74 12.76
CA ARG A 699 -0.97 8.64 14.12
C ARG A 699 -0.50 7.21 14.43
N HIS A 700 -0.94 6.65 15.56
CA HIS A 700 -0.59 5.30 15.97
C HIS A 700 -1.38 4.26 15.16
N GLY A 701 -0.75 3.10 14.93
CA GLY A 701 -1.46 1.92 14.47
C GLY A 701 -2.44 1.45 15.54
N ILE A 702 -1.92 1.11 16.72
CA ILE A 702 -2.69 0.67 17.89
C ILE A 702 -2.37 1.57 19.08
N PHE A 703 -3.39 2.07 19.76
CA PHE A 703 -3.27 2.91 20.96
C PHE A 703 -4.10 2.32 22.11
N LEU A 704 -3.43 2.00 23.23
CA LEU A 704 -4.03 1.47 24.45
C LEU A 704 -3.88 2.50 25.57
N CYS A 705 -4.97 2.77 26.30
CA CYS A 705 -4.97 3.72 27.42
C CYS A 705 -5.83 3.22 28.60
N LYS A 706 -5.65 3.87 29.76
CA LYS A 706 -6.34 3.54 31.02
C LYS A 706 -6.16 2.06 31.39
N ASN A 707 -7.21 1.37 31.87
CA ASN A 707 -7.14 -0.03 32.30
C ASN A 707 -7.51 -1.01 31.18
N SER A 708 -7.04 -0.76 29.95
CA SER A 708 -7.30 -1.63 28.81
C SER A 708 -6.42 -2.89 28.82
N SER A 709 -6.87 -3.95 28.14
CA SER A 709 -6.15 -5.21 27.99
C SER A 709 -6.09 -5.60 26.51
N ALA A 710 -4.92 -5.96 26.00
CA ALA A 710 -4.72 -6.29 24.59
C ALA A 710 -3.87 -7.54 24.37
N VAL A 711 -4.32 -8.42 23.48
CA VAL A 711 -3.52 -9.52 22.93
C VAL A 711 -3.31 -9.26 21.44
N ILE A 712 -2.06 -8.98 21.04
CA ILE A 712 -1.69 -8.59 19.69
C ILE A 712 -0.76 -9.64 19.13
N LYS A 713 -1.24 -10.49 18.21
CA LYS A 713 -0.50 -11.66 17.71
C LYS A 713 -0.53 -11.80 16.19
N GLU A 714 0.60 -12.15 15.57
CA GLU A 714 0.66 -12.46 14.12
C GLU A 714 0.16 -11.31 13.21
N ASN A 715 0.28 -10.05 13.61
CA ASN A 715 -0.13 -8.87 12.82
C ASN A 715 1.06 -8.21 12.11
N ASP A 716 0.77 -7.51 11.01
CA ASP A 716 1.71 -6.65 10.30
C ASP A 716 1.32 -5.18 10.51
N ILE A 717 2.17 -4.41 11.20
CA ILE A 717 1.90 -3.03 11.63
C ILE A 717 3.00 -2.11 11.13
N PHE A 718 2.72 -1.30 10.11
CA PHE A 718 3.78 -0.59 9.40
C PHE A 718 3.40 0.76 8.85
N GLU A 719 4.40 1.61 8.61
CA GLU A 719 4.24 2.91 7.94
C GLU A 719 3.16 3.81 8.57
N ASN A 720 2.90 3.65 9.87
CA ASN A 720 2.02 4.54 10.63
C ASN A 720 2.78 5.82 11.01
N GLY A 721 2.03 6.92 11.12
CA GLY A 721 2.57 8.26 11.31
C GLY A 721 3.30 8.43 12.65
N TRP A 722 2.91 7.70 13.69
CA TRP A 722 3.53 7.74 15.01
C TRP A 722 4.11 6.35 15.36
N GLN A 723 3.87 5.81 16.55
CA GLN A 723 4.29 4.47 16.95
C GLN A 723 3.40 3.41 16.30
N GLY A 724 3.97 2.24 15.97
CA GLY A 724 3.17 1.10 15.53
C GLY A 724 2.17 0.67 16.62
N ILE A 725 2.68 0.46 17.83
CA ILE A 725 1.88 0.13 19.02
C ILE A 725 2.28 1.07 20.15
N GLU A 726 1.29 1.71 20.77
CA GLU A 726 1.50 2.52 21.96
C GLU A 726 0.58 2.11 23.10
N LYS A 727 1.18 1.93 24.27
CA LYS A 727 0.50 1.64 25.53
C LYS A 727 0.81 2.73 26.55
N THR A 728 -0.24 3.45 26.97
CA THR A 728 -0.23 4.46 28.03
C THR A 728 -0.95 3.96 29.30
N SER A 729 -0.73 4.63 30.44
CA SER A 729 -1.38 4.32 31.73
C SER A 729 -1.11 2.88 32.24
N ASP A 730 -1.98 2.33 33.09
CA ASP A 730 -1.87 0.98 33.66
C ASP A 730 -2.44 -0.15 32.77
N ALA A 731 -2.52 0.06 31.45
CA ALA A 731 -3.03 -0.96 30.52
C ALA A 731 -2.16 -2.24 30.55
N TRP A 732 -2.71 -3.37 30.13
CA TRP A 732 -1.95 -4.62 29.97
C TRP A 732 -1.90 -5.04 28.50
N CYS A 733 -0.73 -5.44 28.01
CA CYS A 733 -0.61 -5.99 26.67
C CYS A 733 0.30 -7.23 26.58
N ARG A 734 -0.09 -8.18 25.73
CA ARG A 734 0.77 -9.27 25.23
C ARG A 734 0.95 -9.12 23.73
N ILE A 735 2.17 -8.80 23.30
CA ILE A 735 2.53 -8.55 21.90
C ILE A 735 3.46 -9.68 21.45
N SER A 736 2.99 -10.55 20.55
CA SER A 736 3.81 -11.67 20.08
C SER A 736 3.74 -12.01 18.60
N ARG A 737 4.89 -12.37 18.01
CA ARG A 737 4.98 -12.82 16.59
C ARG A 737 4.43 -11.80 15.58
N ASN A 738 4.53 -10.50 15.85
CA ASN A 738 4.13 -9.43 14.93
C ASN A 738 5.32 -8.93 14.12
N LYS A 739 5.08 -8.36 12.94
CA LYS A 739 6.06 -7.57 12.18
C LYS A 739 5.72 -6.09 12.31
N ILE A 740 6.65 -5.29 12.82
CA ILE A 740 6.42 -3.87 13.10
C ILE A 740 7.52 -3.03 12.46
N TYR A 741 7.21 -2.32 11.38
CA TYR A 741 8.28 -1.71 10.58
C TYR A 741 7.94 -0.37 9.95
N GLN A 742 8.96 0.44 9.67
CA GLN A 742 8.83 1.72 8.96
C GLN A 742 7.83 2.73 9.57
N ASN A 743 7.47 2.59 10.85
CA ASN A 743 6.66 3.57 11.56
C ASN A 743 7.51 4.79 11.91
N LYS A 744 6.93 6.00 11.92
CA LYS A 744 7.74 7.23 11.99
C LYS A 744 8.24 7.56 13.40
N CYS A 745 7.53 7.22 14.49
CA CYS A 745 7.99 7.54 15.84
C CYS A 745 8.64 6.36 16.59
N GLY A 746 8.45 5.13 16.12
CA GLY A 746 9.01 3.93 16.75
C GLY A 746 8.15 2.69 16.51
N GLY A 747 8.65 1.54 16.93
CA GLY A 747 7.94 0.27 16.82
C GLY A 747 6.87 0.12 17.90
N ILE A 748 7.30 -0.17 19.13
CA ILE A 748 6.43 -0.41 20.29
C ILE A 748 6.84 0.53 21.42
N HIS A 749 5.90 1.30 21.96
CA HIS A 749 6.08 2.05 23.20
C HIS A 749 5.22 1.43 24.31
N VAL A 750 5.86 0.92 25.37
CA VAL A 750 5.22 0.23 26.49
C VAL A 750 5.57 0.93 27.80
N VAL A 751 4.72 1.84 28.25
CA VAL A 751 4.92 2.55 29.52
C VAL A 751 4.91 1.56 30.70
N PRO A 752 5.82 1.66 31.68
CA PRO A 752 5.80 0.85 32.90
C PRO A 752 4.50 1.02 33.70
N ILE A 753 4.03 -0.05 34.35
CA ILE A 753 2.76 -0.08 35.09
C ILE A 753 3.05 0.13 36.58
N THR A 754 2.17 0.82 37.31
CA THR A 754 2.29 0.95 38.77
C THR A 754 2.12 -0.40 39.48
N LYS A 755 2.91 -0.66 40.53
CA LYS A 755 2.78 -1.85 41.39
C LYS A 755 1.51 -1.74 42.25
N ALA A 756 0.37 -2.16 41.71
CA ALA A 756 -0.89 -2.30 42.42
C ALA A 756 -1.40 -3.76 42.36
N PRO A 757 -2.15 -4.25 43.37
CA PRO A 757 -2.69 -5.61 43.37
C PRO A 757 -3.66 -5.81 42.20
N GLY A 758 -3.36 -6.81 41.35
CA GLY A 758 -4.15 -7.15 40.15
C GLY A 758 -3.53 -6.69 38.82
N HIS A 759 -2.53 -5.81 38.84
CA HIS A 759 -1.81 -5.41 37.63
C HIS A 759 -0.88 -6.53 37.15
N GLN A 760 -1.04 -6.93 35.89
CA GLN A 760 -0.19 -7.94 35.25
C GLN A 760 0.97 -7.28 34.51
N GLN A 761 2.12 -7.94 34.47
CA GLN A 761 3.26 -7.50 33.66
C GLN A 761 2.95 -7.66 32.16
N SER A 762 3.18 -6.61 31.37
CA SER A 762 3.05 -6.67 29.91
C SER A 762 4.20 -7.49 29.30
N ILE A 763 3.93 -8.22 28.21
CA ILE A 763 4.89 -9.16 27.59
C ILE A 763 5.05 -8.85 26.11
N VAL A 764 6.29 -8.70 25.65
CA VAL A 764 6.65 -8.46 24.26
C VAL A 764 7.63 -9.56 23.81
N GLU A 765 7.19 -10.48 22.95
CA GLU A 765 8.00 -11.65 22.60
C GLU A 765 7.95 -12.07 21.13
N PHE A 766 9.08 -12.55 20.59
CA PHE A 766 9.14 -13.11 19.22
C PHE A 766 8.69 -12.17 18.10
N ASN A 767 8.80 -10.85 18.27
CA ASN A 767 8.42 -9.87 17.25
C ASN A 767 9.60 -9.53 16.32
N GLU A 768 9.31 -9.17 15.07
CA GLU A 768 10.28 -8.66 14.11
C GLU A 768 10.05 -7.15 13.92
N ILE A 769 10.92 -6.32 14.50
CA ILE A 769 10.73 -4.86 14.55
C ILE A 769 11.88 -4.19 13.82
N PHE A 770 11.62 -3.53 12.70
CA PHE A 770 12.71 -3.02 11.86
C PHE A 770 12.42 -1.76 11.07
N GLY A 771 13.47 -0.98 10.77
CA GLY A 771 13.36 0.19 9.89
C GLY A 771 12.49 1.34 10.42
N ASN A 772 12.12 1.35 11.71
CA ASN A 772 11.32 2.42 12.30
C ASN A 772 12.20 3.69 12.49
N GLN A 773 11.62 4.87 12.28
CA GLN A 773 12.33 6.17 12.45
C GLN A 773 12.43 6.61 13.92
N GLY A 774 12.24 5.66 14.85
CA GLY A 774 12.45 5.78 16.29
C GLY A 774 12.75 4.41 16.89
N PRO A 775 12.84 4.28 18.22
CA PRO A 775 13.26 3.05 18.89
C PRO A 775 12.36 1.87 18.52
N GLY A 776 12.95 0.69 18.43
CA GLY A 776 12.19 -0.54 18.16
C GLY A 776 11.22 -0.86 19.29
N ILE A 777 11.72 -0.85 20.52
CA ILE A 777 10.93 -0.97 21.76
C ILE A 777 11.39 0.15 22.69
N ASP A 778 10.43 0.89 23.23
CA ASP A 778 10.66 1.97 24.19
C ASP A 778 9.79 1.78 25.44
N GLU A 779 10.36 2.05 26.61
CA GLU A 779 9.73 1.91 27.93
C GLU A 779 9.81 3.22 28.74
N ALA A 780 10.07 4.37 28.09
CA ALA A 780 10.09 5.66 28.77
C ALA A 780 8.71 6.02 29.35
N ASN A 781 8.67 6.69 30.51
CA ASN A 781 7.43 7.20 31.09
C ASN A 781 6.86 8.30 30.18
N SER A 782 5.62 8.12 29.70
CA SER A 782 4.96 9.14 28.89
C SER A 782 4.42 10.27 29.77
N ASN A 783 4.84 11.52 29.49
CA ASN A 783 4.19 12.70 30.03
C ASN A 783 2.93 12.99 29.18
N ASN A 784 1.77 12.57 29.67
CA ASN A 784 0.41 12.94 29.27
C ASN A 784 0.08 12.95 27.76
N ASP A 785 -0.55 11.88 27.29
CA ASP A 785 -1.39 11.88 26.08
C ASP A 785 -2.78 11.27 26.40
N GLU A 786 -3.47 11.82 27.41
CA GLU A 786 -4.90 11.57 27.55
C GLU A 786 -5.66 12.32 26.46
N ILE A 787 -6.52 11.61 25.74
CA ILE A 787 -7.46 12.16 24.77
C ILE A 787 -8.49 13.04 25.53
N GLY A 788 -8.13 14.31 25.83
CA GLY A 788 -9.10 15.33 26.23
C GLY A 788 -8.90 16.14 27.52
N SER A 789 -7.88 15.96 28.38
CA SER A 789 -7.67 16.89 29.51
C SER A 789 -6.31 16.87 30.22
N VAL A 790 -5.93 18.09 30.65
CA VAL A 790 -5.15 18.60 31.82
C VAL A 790 -4.09 17.69 32.49
N ILE A 791 -2.87 18.25 32.55
CA ILE A 791 -1.75 18.17 33.53
C ILE A 791 -1.88 17.06 34.60
N PRO A 792 -0.85 16.21 34.81
CA PRO A 792 -0.92 15.16 35.82
C PRO A 792 -1.04 15.76 37.22
N SER A 793 -1.71 15.06 38.13
CA SER A 793 -1.61 15.33 39.57
C SER A 793 -0.15 15.25 40.00
N LEU A 794 0.30 16.20 40.82
CA LEU A 794 1.68 16.32 41.33
C LEU A 794 2.26 14.98 41.82
N ASP A 795 1.43 14.08 42.32
CA ASP A 795 1.83 12.79 42.91
C ASP A 795 2.53 11.82 41.92
N ALA A 796 2.26 11.90 40.62
CA ALA A 796 2.88 11.02 39.61
C ALA A 796 4.36 11.39 39.32
N LEU A 797 4.74 12.65 39.56
CA LEU A 797 6.09 13.17 39.35
C LEU A 797 7.07 12.79 40.47
N PHE A 798 6.56 12.32 41.63
CA PHE A 798 7.36 12.02 42.82
C PHE A 798 7.43 10.53 43.18
N ALA A 799 6.89 9.63 42.35
CA ALA A 799 7.00 8.19 42.58
C ALA A 799 8.43 7.69 42.30
N SER A 800 9.04 7.00 43.28
CA SER A 800 10.35 6.34 43.12
C SER A 800 10.28 5.23 42.06
N GLU A 801 11.36 5.04 41.29
CA GLU A 801 11.49 4.00 40.23
C GLU A 801 11.15 2.57 40.73
N GLU A 802 11.23 2.33 42.04
CA GLU A 802 10.93 1.05 42.69
C GLU A 802 9.45 0.66 42.66
N ASN A 803 8.54 1.58 42.32
CA ASN A 803 7.09 1.35 42.30
C ASN A 803 6.52 0.94 40.94
N PHE A 804 7.35 0.70 39.92
CA PHE A 804 6.90 0.37 38.56
C PHE A 804 7.31 -1.05 38.12
N ILE A 805 6.48 -1.67 37.28
CA ILE A 805 6.70 -2.97 36.63
C ILE A 805 6.96 -2.70 35.14
N LYS A 806 8.21 -2.95 34.70
CA LYS A 806 8.62 -2.89 33.29
C LYS A 806 8.07 -4.06 32.48
N ALA A 807 8.00 -3.92 31.15
CA ALA A 807 7.53 -4.99 30.28
C ALA A 807 8.57 -6.11 30.18
N LYS A 808 8.11 -7.36 30.05
CA LYS A 808 9.00 -8.52 29.80
C LYS A 808 9.25 -8.64 28.30
N CYS A 809 10.47 -8.33 27.86
CA CYS A 809 10.88 -8.37 26.45
C CYS A 809 11.79 -9.58 26.18
N ASN A 810 11.33 -10.59 25.44
CA ASN A 810 12.12 -11.81 25.12
C ASN A 810 12.16 -12.09 23.61
N ASP A 811 13.30 -12.54 23.09
CA ASP A 811 13.42 -13.10 21.72
C ASP A 811 12.88 -12.20 20.58
N ASN A 812 12.90 -10.87 20.75
CA ASN A 812 12.52 -9.92 19.71
C ASN A 812 13.71 -9.63 18.79
N LYS A 813 13.48 -9.59 17.47
CA LYS A 813 14.50 -9.23 16.48
C LYS A 813 14.37 -7.75 16.11
N LEU A 814 15.31 -6.94 16.58
CA LEU A 814 15.40 -5.50 16.26
C LEU A 814 16.43 -5.29 15.14
N LYS A 815 16.08 -4.57 14.06
CA LYS A 815 17.01 -4.25 12.96
C LYS A 815 16.78 -2.84 12.41
N ASN A 816 17.84 -2.04 12.24
CA ASN A 816 17.76 -0.74 11.56
C ASN A 816 16.69 0.23 12.12
N ASN A 817 16.39 0.16 13.42
CA ASN A 817 15.55 1.17 14.08
C ASN A 817 16.43 2.33 14.54
N VAL A 818 15.90 3.55 14.55
CA VAL A 818 16.64 4.73 15.02
C VAL A 818 16.58 4.76 16.55
N GLU A 819 17.67 4.38 17.23
CA GLU A 819 17.72 4.36 18.69
C GLU A 819 17.83 5.77 19.29
N ILE A 820 17.32 5.95 20.52
CA ILE A 820 17.24 7.24 21.24
C ILE A 820 18.60 7.94 21.39
N GLU A 821 19.69 7.16 21.48
CA GLU A 821 21.07 7.65 21.64
C GLU A 821 21.78 7.93 20.29
N SER A 822 21.17 7.53 19.17
CA SER A 822 21.68 7.84 17.85
C SER A 822 21.21 9.24 17.44
N GLY A 823 22.14 10.20 17.40
CA GLY A 823 21.87 11.49 16.78
C GLY A 823 21.41 11.32 15.32
N PRO A 824 20.77 12.33 14.70
CA PRO A 824 20.28 12.22 13.34
C PRO A 824 21.36 11.65 12.41
N PRO A 825 21.01 10.69 11.52
CA PRO A 825 22.00 10.04 10.68
C PRO A 825 22.81 11.10 9.94
N LEU A 826 24.14 11.02 10.08
CA LEU A 826 25.05 11.85 9.31
C LEU A 826 24.79 11.54 7.83
N GLN A 827 24.21 12.50 7.11
CA GLN A 827 24.23 12.46 5.65
C GLN A 827 25.65 12.80 5.21
N ASP A 828 26.54 11.82 5.28
CA ASP A 828 27.83 11.88 4.59
C ASP A 828 27.56 11.70 3.10
N VAL A 829 27.15 12.80 2.46
CA VAL A 829 27.15 12.87 1.01
C VAL A 829 28.61 12.84 0.58
N SER A 830 29.02 11.81 -0.16
CA SER A 830 30.34 11.72 -0.76
C SER A 830 30.65 13.03 -1.51
N GLU A 831 31.59 13.81 -0.97
CA GLU A 831 31.92 15.12 -1.51
C GLU A 831 32.86 14.94 -2.70
N ILE A 832 32.33 15.12 -3.90
CA ILE A 832 33.08 15.01 -5.16
C ILE A 832 33.30 16.38 -5.79
N CYS A 833 34.51 16.65 -6.27
CA CYS A 833 34.85 17.90 -6.96
C CYS A 833 33.97 18.10 -8.21
N PHE A 834 33.43 19.32 -8.37
CA PHE A 834 32.57 19.71 -9.50
C PHE A 834 33.26 19.64 -10.87
N PHE A 835 34.60 19.67 -10.89
CA PHE A 835 35.39 19.67 -12.12
C PHE A 835 36.16 18.36 -12.37
N CYS A 836 36.94 17.89 -11.38
CA CYS A 836 37.82 16.74 -11.57
C CYS A 836 37.24 15.42 -11.05
N HIS A 837 36.02 15.42 -10.53
CA HIS A 837 35.30 14.22 -10.07
C HIS A 837 36.01 13.38 -8.99
N LYS A 838 37.08 13.90 -8.37
CA LYS A 838 37.76 13.25 -7.25
C LYS A 838 37.07 13.53 -5.92
N GLN A 839 37.00 12.51 -5.07
CA GLN A 839 36.61 12.63 -3.67
C GLN A 839 37.76 13.25 -2.86
N GLY A 840 37.43 14.09 -1.88
CA GLY A 840 38.42 14.71 -1.01
C GLY A 840 37.88 15.89 -0.22
N GLN A 841 38.77 16.65 0.43
CA GLN A 841 38.39 17.86 1.16
C GLN A 841 38.12 19.01 0.18
N LEU A 842 36.85 19.37 -0.01
CA LEU A 842 36.45 20.34 -1.03
C LEU A 842 36.13 21.73 -0.45
N LYS A 843 36.40 22.77 -1.23
CA LYS A 843 36.02 24.16 -0.93
C LYS A 843 34.76 24.56 -1.70
N LYS A 844 33.77 25.11 -0.99
CA LYS A 844 32.50 25.58 -1.57
C LYS A 844 32.70 26.90 -2.34
N CYS A 845 31.98 27.06 -3.45
CA CYS A 845 31.87 28.32 -4.17
C CYS A 845 31.23 29.39 -3.27
N THR A 846 31.84 30.56 -3.19
CA THR A 846 31.41 31.67 -2.30
C THR A 846 30.14 32.38 -2.76
N ARG A 847 29.64 32.08 -3.97
CA ARG A 847 28.44 32.72 -4.53
C ARG A 847 27.20 31.83 -4.45
N CYS A 848 27.29 30.56 -4.88
CA CYS A 848 26.15 29.64 -4.81
C CYS A 848 26.14 28.74 -3.57
N PHE A 849 27.28 28.54 -2.91
CA PHE A 849 27.47 27.61 -1.78
C PHE A 849 27.14 26.13 -2.06
N THR A 850 26.79 25.78 -3.31
CA THR A 850 26.47 24.41 -3.76
C THR A 850 27.67 23.73 -4.42
N ALA A 851 28.34 24.39 -5.36
CA ALA A 851 29.48 23.79 -6.08
C ALA A 851 30.70 23.67 -5.16
N LYS A 852 31.39 22.53 -5.23
CA LYS A 852 32.53 22.18 -4.37
C LYS A 852 33.75 21.84 -5.24
N TYR A 853 34.93 22.36 -4.90
CA TYR A 853 36.14 22.19 -5.70
C TYR A 853 37.32 21.69 -4.89
N CYS A 854 38.14 20.85 -5.53
CA CYS A 854 39.37 20.28 -4.99
C CYS A 854 40.38 21.38 -4.61
N ASN A 855 40.54 22.35 -5.50
CA ASN A 855 41.47 23.47 -5.40
C ASN A 855 40.98 24.64 -6.28
N ARG A 856 41.72 25.74 -6.29
CA ARG A 856 41.38 26.93 -7.09
C ARG A 856 41.49 26.71 -8.60
N GLU A 857 42.29 25.74 -9.04
CA GLU A 857 42.47 25.42 -10.46
C GLU A 857 41.24 24.70 -11.00
N CYS A 858 40.77 23.66 -10.30
CA CYS A 858 39.47 23.00 -10.52
C CYS A 858 38.35 24.06 -10.69
N GLN A 859 38.30 25.06 -9.80
CA GLN A 859 37.29 26.13 -9.88
C GLN A 859 37.47 27.05 -11.10
N ARG A 860 38.71 27.43 -11.44
CA ARG A 860 38.99 28.32 -12.59
C ARG A 860 38.66 27.65 -13.92
N SER A 861 38.97 26.36 -14.04
CA SER A 861 38.68 25.58 -15.24
C SER A 861 37.17 25.41 -15.47
N ASP A 862 36.41 25.16 -14.40
CA ASP A 862 34.94 25.07 -14.46
C ASP A 862 34.25 26.44 -14.56
N TRP A 863 34.91 27.55 -14.18
CA TRP A 863 34.25 28.86 -14.08
C TRP A 863 33.55 29.32 -15.36
N LYS A 864 34.09 28.99 -16.55
CA LYS A 864 33.47 29.30 -17.84
C LYS A 864 32.05 28.75 -17.95
N ARG A 865 31.81 27.56 -17.41
CA ARG A 865 30.53 26.88 -17.35
C ARG A 865 29.75 27.30 -16.10
N HIS A 866 30.36 27.20 -14.92
CA HIS A 866 29.71 27.48 -13.64
C HIS A 866 29.15 28.90 -13.54
N LYS A 867 29.80 29.92 -14.13
CA LYS A 867 29.34 31.32 -14.06
C LYS A 867 27.88 31.48 -14.50
N ASN A 868 27.45 30.73 -15.52
CA ASN A 868 26.08 30.78 -16.05
C ASN A 868 25.09 29.99 -15.19
N ASN A 869 25.55 28.93 -14.52
CA ASN A 869 24.71 28.06 -13.68
C ASN A 869 24.67 28.49 -12.20
N CYS A 870 25.63 29.30 -11.75
CA CYS A 870 25.82 29.68 -10.34
C CYS A 870 24.55 30.28 -9.71
N ALA A 871 23.87 31.19 -10.41
CA ALA A 871 22.63 31.82 -9.94
C ALA A 871 21.45 30.84 -9.93
N ARG A 872 21.36 29.96 -10.93
CA ARG A 872 20.31 28.92 -11.04
C ARG A 872 20.43 27.91 -9.89
N LEU A 873 21.66 27.45 -9.60
CA LEU A 873 21.95 26.56 -8.47
C LEU A 873 21.53 27.20 -7.14
N LEU A 874 21.87 28.48 -6.92
CA LEU A 874 21.47 29.18 -5.70
C LEU A 874 19.94 29.24 -5.54
N LYS A 875 19.19 29.60 -6.59
CA LYS A 875 17.72 29.68 -6.55
C LYS A 875 17.07 28.31 -6.30
N LYS A 876 17.65 27.23 -6.84
CA LYS A 876 17.11 25.88 -6.72
C LYS A 876 17.36 25.26 -5.34
N TYR A 877 18.54 25.46 -4.78
CA TYR A 877 18.97 24.83 -3.52
C TYR A 877 18.78 25.72 -2.29
N SER A 878 18.15 26.87 -2.44
CA SER A 878 17.80 27.72 -1.31
C SER A 878 16.42 28.35 -1.44
N VAL A 879 15.76 28.54 -0.30
CA VAL A 879 14.47 29.20 -0.18
C VAL A 879 14.67 30.47 0.62
N LEU A 880 14.13 31.59 0.14
CA LEU A 880 14.14 32.85 0.86
C LEU A 880 12.86 32.93 1.71
N VAL A 881 13.00 32.98 3.02
CA VAL A 881 11.88 33.01 3.96
C VAL A 881 11.90 34.27 4.82
N LYS A 882 10.70 34.71 5.20
CA LYS A 882 10.49 35.81 6.14
C LYS A 882 10.29 35.25 7.53
N VAL A 883 10.99 35.80 8.51
CA VAL A 883 10.86 35.42 9.92
C VAL A 883 9.88 36.39 10.59
N LEU A 884 8.78 35.83 11.09
CA LEU A 884 7.73 36.53 11.83
C LEU A 884 7.98 36.42 13.34
N PRO A 885 7.43 37.33 14.17
CA PRO A 885 7.47 37.18 15.62
C PRO A 885 6.86 35.85 16.07
N LEU A 886 7.43 35.22 17.10
CA LEU A 886 6.92 33.96 17.66
C LEU A 886 5.45 34.07 18.06
N SER A 887 4.61 33.18 17.54
CA SER A 887 3.23 33.04 18.03
C SER A 887 3.21 32.51 19.46
N SER A 888 2.21 32.94 20.25
CA SER A 888 2.00 32.53 21.65
C SER A 888 1.94 31.01 21.88
N CYS A 889 1.74 30.24 20.81
CA CYS A 889 1.65 28.78 20.84
C CYS A 889 3.03 28.10 20.84
N LEU A 890 4.04 28.69 20.20
CA LEU A 890 5.43 28.21 20.19
C LEU A 890 6.21 28.70 21.42
N ILE A 891 5.70 29.73 22.10
CA ILE A 891 6.15 30.16 23.44
C ILE A 891 5.86 29.09 24.51
N GLY A 892 5.00 28.11 24.20
CA GLY A 892 4.54 27.05 25.11
C GLY A 892 5.63 26.17 25.73
N ASP A 893 6.76 25.95 25.04
CA ASP A 893 7.89 25.18 25.61
C ASP A 893 8.76 26.02 26.56
N LYS A 894 8.63 27.36 26.57
CA LYS A 894 9.43 28.25 27.44
C LYS A 894 8.64 28.97 28.53
N LYS A 895 7.31 28.92 28.55
CA LYS A 895 6.48 29.65 29.54
C LYS A 895 5.31 28.89 30.17
N VAL A 896 5.27 27.56 30.10
CA VAL A 896 4.27 26.74 30.81
C VAL A 896 5.05 25.63 31.52
N LEU A 897 5.47 25.74 32.79
CA LEU A 897 4.75 26.03 34.02
C LEU A 897 5.70 26.70 35.02
N LYS A 898 5.23 27.64 35.85
CA LYS A 898 5.97 28.03 37.05
C LYS A 898 6.11 26.79 37.96
N GLY A 899 7.28 26.17 37.99
CA GLY A 899 7.65 25.17 38.99
C GLY A 899 7.99 23.75 38.51
N VAL A 900 7.88 23.42 37.21
CA VAL A 900 8.28 22.11 36.69
C VAL A 900 9.14 22.29 35.44
N GLU A 901 10.44 22.01 35.54
CA GLU A 901 11.34 21.90 34.39
C GLU A 901 11.04 20.58 33.66
N ILE A 902 10.32 20.67 32.54
CA ILE A 902 10.21 19.55 31.60
C ILE A 902 11.53 19.52 30.82
N LYS A 903 12.48 18.68 31.26
CA LYS A 903 13.68 18.39 30.47
C LYS A 903 13.27 17.83 29.12
N ALA A 904 13.94 18.28 28.05
CA ALA A 904 13.70 17.69 26.75
C ALA A 904 14.01 16.18 26.81
N PRO A 905 13.24 15.31 26.13
CA PRO A 905 13.42 13.86 26.20
C PRO A 905 14.79 13.37 25.73
N PHE A 906 15.60 14.26 25.14
CA PHE A 906 16.96 13.98 24.74
C PHE A 906 17.93 15.06 25.25
N SER A 907 19.11 14.67 25.71
CA SER A 907 20.14 15.57 26.26
C SER A 907 20.71 16.56 25.23
N TRP A 908 20.74 16.19 23.95
CA TRP A 908 21.18 17.03 22.83
C TRP A 908 20.09 18.02 22.35
N LEU A 909 18.89 17.96 22.93
CA LEU A 909 17.80 18.91 22.70
C LEU A 909 17.82 20.09 23.68
N GLU A 910 18.45 19.92 24.83
CA GLU A 910 18.76 21.04 25.70
C GLU A 910 19.69 21.99 24.94
N PRO A 911 19.57 23.32 25.11
CA PRO A 911 20.57 24.27 24.64
C PRO A 911 21.90 24.02 25.36
N SER A 912 22.61 22.96 24.94
CA SER A 912 23.91 22.56 25.42
C SER A 912 24.95 23.36 24.64
N GLY A 913 25.09 24.61 25.05
CA GLY A 913 26.14 25.49 24.58
C GLY A 913 26.40 26.56 25.62
N PRO A 914 27.66 26.96 25.85
CA PRO A 914 27.94 28.12 26.66
C PRO A 914 27.18 29.31 26.08
N GLN A 915 26.60 30.12 26.96
CA GLN A 915 25.77 31.29 26.69
C GLN A 915 26.11 31.98 25.35
N TYR A 916 25.17 31.85 24.40
CA TYR A 916 25.00 32.58 23.14
C TYR A 916 26.24 32.70 22.23
N ALA A 917 26.24 31.92 21.14
CA ALA A 917 27.15 32.11 20.02
C ALA A 917 27.04 33.52 19.41
N GLU A 918 28.09 34.00 18.71
CA GLU A 918 28.05 35.29 18.02
C GLU A 918 26.88 35.38 17.03
N ALA A 919 26.24 36.54 16.97
CA ALA A 919 25.17 36.84 16.02
C ALA A 919 25.62 36.57 14.56
N PRO A 920 24.74 36.03 13.70
CA PRO A 920 25.06 35.76 12.30
C PRO A 920 25.48 37.02 11.55
N LYS A 921 26.65 36.98 10.92
CA LYS A 921 27.19 38.09 10.11
C LYS A 921 26.69 37.99 8.66
N PRO A 922 26.28 39.10 8.02
CA PRO A 922 25.89 39.09 6.61
C PRO A 922 26.96 38.46 5.71
N GLY A 923 26.56 37.56 4.82
CA GLY A 923 27.47 36.87 3.89
C GLY A 923 28.25 35.68 4.47
N LYS A 924 28.14 35.38 5.77
CA LYS A 924 28.68 34.16 6.38
C LYS A 924 27.58 33.12 6.60
N LEU A 925 27.87 31.88 6.23
CA LEU A 925 26.95 30.76 6.44
C LEU A 925 26.88 30.42 7.94
N PHE A 926 25.68 30.28 8.46
CA PHE A 926 25.42 29.81 9.82
C PHE A 926 24.40 28.67 9.76
N ILE A 927 24.08 28.05 10.90
CA ILE A 927 23.11 26.96 10.95
C ILE A 927 21.82 27.53 11.53
N VAL A 928 20.68 27.06 11.03
CA VAL A 928 19.35 27.21 11.66
C VAL A 928 18.73 25.85 11.97
N LYS A 929 17.98 25.76 13.07
CA LYS A 929 17.13 24.63 13.43
C LYS A 929 15.72 25.01 13.01
N ILE A 930 15.09 24.18 12.18
CA ILE A 930 13.71 24.40 11.77
C ILE A 930 12.86 23.24 12.28
N GLN A 931 11.74 23.56 12.90
CA GLN A 931 10.79 22.60 13.47
C GLN A 931 9.43 22.74 12.79
N ALA A 932 8.80 21.60 12.50
CA ALA A 932 7.47 21.50 11.94
C ALA A 932 6.54 20.79 12.93
N ALA A 933 5.42 21.44 13.26
CA ALA A 933 4.37 20.86 14.08
C ALA A 933 3.37 20.10 13.21
N ASP A 934 2.80 19.02 13.74
CA ASP A 934 1.68 18.34 13.10
C ASP A 934 0.42 19.23 13.18
N SER A 935 -0.31 19.36 12.07
CA SER A 935 -1.46 20.26 11.93
C SER A 935 -2.60 19.94 12.91
N TRP A 936 -2.63 18.72 13.45
CA TRP A 936 -3.77 18.19 14.17
C TRP A 936 -3.88 18.63 15.65
N ARG A 937 -2.87 19.28 16.26
CA ARG A 937 -3.01 19.76 17.65
C ARG A 937 -4.06 20.89 17.81
N ARG A 938 -4.63 21.42 16.72
CA ARG A 938 -5.81 22.30 16.75
C ARG A 938 -6.74 22.06 15.56
N SER A 939 -7.74 21.21 15.74
CA SER A 939 -9.02 21.40 15.06
C SER A 939 -9.55 22.78 15.45
N ASN A 940 -9.37 23.77 14.58
CA ASN A 940 -10.29 24.90 14.29
C ASN A 940 -9.62 26.07 13.53
N GLU A 941 -8.28 26.12 13.42
CA GLU A 941 -7.58 27.12 12.60
C GLU A 941 -6.41 26.46 11.84
N GLY A 942 -6.72 25.95 10.64
CA GLY A 942 -5.79 25.22 9.79
C GLY A 942 -4.58 26.05 9.35
N GLY A 943 -3.39 25.46 9.45
CA GLY A 943 -2.18 26.03 8.88
C GLY A 943 -0.93 25.23 9.21
N THR A 944 -0.09 25.01 8.20
CA THR A 944 1.27 24.47 8.29
C THR A 944 2.15 25.39 9.16
N ARG A 945 2.57 25.00 10.37
CA ARG A 945 3.40 25.85 11.23
C ARG A 945 4.87 25.42 11.25
N LEU A 946 5.75 26.37 10.96
CA LEU A 946 7.19 26.21 10.94
C LEU A 946 7.84 27.21 11.91
N ALA A 947 8.68 26.72 12.80
CA ALA A 947 9.51 27.55 13.68
C ALA A 947 10.96 27.51 13.21
N ILE A 948 11.64 28.65 13.23
CA ILE A 948 13.06 28.77 12.93
C ILE A 948 13.79 29.39 14.13
N GLU A 949 14.90 28.78 14.52
CA GLU A 949 15.81 29.34 15.50
C GLU A 949 17.26 29.21 15.02
N ASP A 950 18.15 30.05 15.54
CA ASP A 950 19.61 29.96 15.45
C ASP A 950 20.24 29.82 16.85
N ARG A 951 21.49 29.36 16.96
CA ARG A 951 22.16 29.14 18.27
C ARG A 951 22.36 30.44 19.08
N SER A 952 22.40 31.61 18.43
CA SER A 952 22.50 32.91 19.12
C SER A 952 21.13 33.46 19.58
N LEU A 953 20.03 32.83 19.15
CA LEU A 953 18.63 33.30 19.29
C LEU A 953 18.36 34.69 18.68
N THR A 954 19.25 35.22 17.84
CA THR A 954 19.01 36.47 17.11
C THR A 954 17.99 36.29 15.99
N ILE A 955 17.92 35.08 15.43
CA ILE A 955 16.86 34.61 14.54
C ILE A 955 16.05 33.62 15.37
N ASN A 956 14.86 34.05 15.77
CA ASN A 956 13.92 33.22 16.52
C ASN A 956 12.51 33.67 16.20
N GLY A 957 11.71 32.81 15.58
CA GLY A 957 10.38 33.19 15.13
C GLY A 957 9.68 32.15 14.25
N ASP A 958 8.48 32.52 13.80
CA ASP A 958 7.66 31.69 12.93
C ASP A 958 8.04 31.96 11.47
N LEU A 959 8.03 30.95 10.62
CA LEU A 959 8.20 31.15 9.18
C LEU A 959 6.85 31.49 8.54
N ASP A 960 6.85 32.54 7.74
CA ASP A 960 5.68 32.95 6.95
C ASP A 960 5.28 31.83 5.98
N VAL A 961 4.02 31.37 6.08
CA VAL A 961 3.49 30.19 5.37
C VAL A 961 2.95 30.65 4.02
N HIS A 962 3.83 31.07 3.13
CA HIS A 962 3.52 31.37 1.73
C HIS A 962 4.09 30.27 0.81
N GLU A 963 3.75 30.31 -0.47
CA GLU A 963 4.02 29.31 -1.53
C GLU A 963 5.43 28.66 -1.50
N HIS A 964 6.46 29.37 -1.02
CA HIS A 964 7.83 28.88 -0.97
C HIS A 964 8.26 28.17 0.33
N SER A 965 7.60 28.42 1.47
CA SER A 965 7.95 27.78 2.75
C SER A 965 7.32 26.40 2.93
N GLY A 966 6.28 26.06 2.14
CA GLY A 966 5.75 24.70 2.04
C GLY A 966 6.83 23.66 1.70
N ARG A 967 7.82 24.04 0.86
CA ARG A 967 8.97 23.18 0.54
C ARG A 967 9.82 22.83 1.76
N ILE A 968 10.04 23.79 2.67
CA ILE A 968 10.77 23.55 3.91
C ILE A 968 9.95 22.64 4.83
N TYR A 969 8.65 22.86 4.91
CA TYR A 969 7.76 22.01 5.70
C TYR A 969 7.80 20.55 5.26
N HIS A 970 7.65 20.27 3.96
CA HIS A 970 7.72 18.90 3.46
C HIS A 970 9.09 18.27 3.73
N ILE A 971 10.19 19.00 3.57
CA ILE A 971 11.53 18.49 3.92
C ILE A 971 11.63 18.17 5.41
N VAL A 972 11.15 19.05 6.30
CA VAL A 972 11.20 18.81 7.75
C VAL A 972 10.31 17.62 8.11
N ARG A 973 9.14 17.46 7.48
CA ARG A 973 8.22 16.33 7.75
C ARG A 973 8.73 14.99 7.22
N GLU A 974 9.39 14.98 6.07
CA GLU A 974 9.83 13.73 5.43
C GLU A 974 11.26 13.31 5.81
N CYS A 975 12.14 14.28 6.08
CA CYS A 975 13.55 14.02 6.40
C CYS A 975 13.93 14.43 7.83
N GLY A 976 13.06 15.15 8.55
CA GLY A 976 13.35 15.58 9.92
C GLY A 976 13.22 14.45 10.92
N SER A 977 14.01 14.55 11.98
CA SER A 977 13.99 13.62 13.11
C SER A 977 12.89 14.03 14.08
N ASN A 978 12.21 13.03 14.64
CA ASN A 978 11.25 13.25 15.71
C ASN A 978 11.97 13.73 16.98
N CYS A 979 11.41 14.75 17.62
CA CYS A 979 12.04 15.45 18.75
C CYS A 979 11.46 15.03 20.11
N ASN A 980 10.31 14.38 20.10
CA ASN A 980 9.53 13.99 21.26
C ASN A 980 8.42 13.01 20.83
N SER A 981 7.73 12.43 21.79
CA SER A 981 6.50 11.64 21.61
C SER A 981 5.37 12.43 20.90
N TYR A 982 5.46 13.76 20.84
CA TYR A 982 4.39 14.65 20.36
C TYR A 982 4.36 14.91 18.84
N GLY A 983 5.11 14.14 18.04
CA GLY A 983 5.05 14.20 16.57
C GLY A 983 5.69 15.43 15.92
N TRP A 984 6.53 16.18 16.65
CA TRP A 984 7.30 17.28 16.09
C TRP A 984 8.55 16.76 15.39
N LYS A 985 8.73 17.18 14.14
CA LYS A 985 9.95 16.91 13.38
C LYS A 985 10.83 18.14 13.31
N LYS A 986 12.14 17.92 13.39
CA LYS A 986 13.14 18.98 13.17
C LYS A 986 14.22 18.55 12.22
N ILE A 987 14.83 19.54 11.61
CA ILE A 987 16.03 19.35 10.81
C ILE A 987 16.89 20.61 10.88
N PHE A 988 18.20 20.43 10.75
CA PHE A 988 19.17 21.51 10.76
C PHE A 988 19.53 21.89 9.32
N PHE A 989 19.54 23.18 9.03
CA PHE A 989 19.86 23.71 7.71
C PHE A 989 21.01 24.71 7.78
N GLY A 990 21.84 24.76 6.75
CA GLY A 990 22.67 25.93 6.51
C GLY A 990 21.80 27.13 6.10
N ALA A 991 22.13 28.33 6.56
CA ALA A 991 21.41 29.57 6.27
C ALA A 991 22.35 30.76 6.01
N LEU A 992 21.82 31.77 5.31
CA LEU A 992 22.44 33.07 5.07
C LEU A 992 21.49 34.20 5.40
N LEU A 993 22.03 35.26 6.01
CA LEU A 993 21.25 36.46 6.34
C LEU A 993 21.06 37.29 5.06
N ALA A 994 19.82 37.60 4.72
CA ALA A 994 19.46 38.47 3.60
C ALA A 994 18.91 39.82 4.11
N LYS A 995 18.75 40.79 3.21
CA LYS A 995 18.19 42.11 3.57
C LYS A 995 16.74 41.97 4.07
N ASN A 996 16.28 42.92 4.90
CA ASN A 996 14.89 43.03 5.39
C ASN A 996 14.38 41.87 6.26
N LYS A 997 15.19 41.36 7.21
CA LYS A 997 14.81 40.22 8.09
C LYS A 997 14.45 38.93 7.34
N MET A 998 14.90 38.79 6.10
CA MET A 998 14.77 37.57 5.32
C MET A 998 15.96 36.65 5.62
N VAL A 999 15.69 35.35 5.71
CA VAL A 999 16.71 34.31 5.87
C VAL A 999 16.67 33.44 4.62
N ARG A 1000 17.84 33.20 4.02
CA ARG A 1000 17.97 32.25 2.91
C ARG A 1000 18.37 30.90 3.48
N VAL A 1001 17.46 29.94 3.48
CA VAL A 1001 17.64 28.58 3.99
C VAL A 1001 18.07 27.66 2.86
N PHE A 1002 19.16 26.91 3.02
CA PHE A 1002 19.67 25.99 2.00
C PHE A 1002 19.08 24.58 2.18
N VAL A 1003 18.15 24.21 1.31
CA VAL A 1003 17.36 22.97 1.39
C VAL A 1003 18.13 21.70 0.98
N SER A 1004 19.39 21.81 0.57
CA SER A 1004 20.31 20.68 0.31
C SER A 1004 21.53 20.65 1.23
N ASN A 1005 21.61 21.55 2.22
CA ASN A 1005 22.74 21.63 3.13
C ASN A 1005 22.28 21.30 4.56
N PHE A 1006 22.47 20.04 4.94
CA PHE A 1006 22.13 19.49 6.27
C PHE A 1006 23.40 19.33 7.10
N PRO A 1007 23.83 20.36 7.85
CA PRO A 1007 24.94 20.19 8.77
C PRO A 1007 24.57 19.18 9.85
N GLY A 1008 25.53 18.32 10.21
CA GLY A 1008 25.37 17.39 11.33
C GLY A 1008 25.03 18.16 12.61
N TYR A 1009 24.16 17.57 13.44
CA TYR A 1009 23.67 18.21 14.66
C TYR A 1009 24.81 18.58 15.63
N GLN A 1010 25.94 17.88 15.61
CA GLN A 1010 27.09 18.20 16.46
C GLN A 1010 27.73 19.55 16.12
N ARG A 1011 27.46 20.08 14.92
CA ARG A 1011 27.92 21.41 14.48
C ARG A 1011 26.95 22.52 14.88
N TRP A 1012 25.72 22.17 15.29
CA TRP A 1012 24.78 23.09 15.91
C TRP A 1012 25.33 23.56 17.24
#